data_AF-A0A7E6F2T5-F1
#
_entry.id   AF-A0A7E6F2T5-F1
#
_cell.length_a   1.000
_cell.length_b   1.000
_cell.length_c   1.000
_cell.angle_alpha   90.00
_cell.angle_beta   90.00
_cell.angle_gamma   90.00
#
_symmetry.space_group_name_H-M   'P 1'
#
loop_
_entity.id
_entity.type
_entity.pdbx_description
1 polymer ?
#
loop_
_entity_poly.entity_id
_entity_poly.type
_entity_poly.pdbx_seq_one_letter_code
_entity_poly.pdbx_strand_id
1 'polypeptide(L)'
;MAVAETHFVKVKHAALDVPKKTLWNKKNGNFEKGIFEDETVVHSQHLPQHQSSCNDQAMQNIKGETKADLFTFKNIIIIEPDTLETQKNVSLQECYKTCIQNPLCNSFKYNKETKICYHSTDNHLTHDLKPSKDNWDTYIINPVHEKINCGVPKDIPGILKFYKTTRYKSEVIYTCSKGEQLKSTCEMNKEWTPIVSNCKVAQIHFVKVNGAALGVPGKILWKKKNVTAEACAEKCLSEETCSSFEITKGGKCYLSKGSAAASTKIKSAKDRDYYQQVKPNDKPIVLKKVSMAKQDILKRFKNVNLKKCNEACYQYLECNSYQYNEEEKLCELSNVTQLTDKLKPNGSWDVYIINPVYTETDCGQPKDIARASKSYNTTTFHSEVTYSCPGGHKLKAICKEGNRWLPVMTSCKEIISFIVAVVFIGVNFILIPVAENHFVKIVSAALDISGKILWKKERVTAEACAEKCVSDETCISFEIMKKTEQCYLSKESAATSKEIKADNSRNYYQQVKPDEDIFTFKNAILDVQDVFEPLKNLSLKECKGACLQTPGCSSYKYNEMAKTCHGNNASHLTHNVKLNKKGWDTYIINPVLAKINCGTPKDVVGASKFYSTTKYKSEVTYICPGDEKLKSICGKDNKWTSVAPICDDTKNQFMKIKDAFLDWKPV
;
A
#
# COMPACT_ATOMS: atom_id res chain seq x y z
N MET A 1 5.41 1.84 -23.05
CA MET A 1 6.23 3.06 -23.22
C MET A 1 5.90 3.62 -24.59
N ALA A 2 5.15 4.71 -24.65
CA ALA A 2 4.88 5.44 -25.88
C ALA A 2 5.46 6.85 -25.70
N VAL A 3 6.40 7.22 -26.56
CA VAL A 3 7.02 8.54 -26.62
C VAL A 3 6.01 9.47 -27.30
N ALA A 4 5.64 10.57 -26.65
CA ALA A 4 4.82 11.60 -27.26
C ALA A 4 5.71 12.51 -28.12
N GLU A 5 5.54 12.44 -29.43
CA GLU A 5 6.09 13.41 -30.38
C GLU A 5 5.37 14.75 -30.24
N THR A 6 6.13 15.85 -30.21
CA THR A 6 5.60 17.22 -30.28
C THR A 6 5.80 17.74 -31.70
N HIS A 7 4.72 18.17 -32.36
CA HIS A 7 4.77 18.74 -33.71
C HIS A 7 4.91 20.27 -33.65
N PHE A 8 5.76 20.85 -34.51
CA PHE A 8 5.86 22.30 -34.74
C PHE A 8 5.31 22.64 -36.13
N VAL A 9 4.50 23.71 -36.25
CA VAL A 9 3.99 24.20 -37.55
C VAL A 9 4.90 25.32 -38.07
N LYS A 10 5.37 25.17 -39.32
CA LYS A 10 6.15 26.16 -40.08
C LYS A 10 5.21 26.89 -41.06
N VAL A 11 5.09 28.21 -40.96
CA VAL A 11 4.41 29.04 -41.97
C VAL A 11 5.47 29.76 -42.81
N LYS A 12 5.45 29.55 -44.13
CA LYS A 12 6.20 30.34 -45.12
C LYS A 12 5.28 31.46 -45.63
N HIS A 13 5.80 32.69 -45.70
CA HIS A 13 5.28 33.71 -46.60
C HIS A 13 6.39 34.10 -47.60
N ALA A 14 5.98 34.18 -48.87
CA ALA A 14 6.80 34.50 -50.03
C ALA A 14 7.13 36.00 -50.09
N ALA A 15 8.34 36.33 -50.53
CA ALA A 15 8.75 37.69 -50.81
C ALA A 15 8.22 38.15 -52.18
N LEU A 16 7.58 39.31 -52.19
CA LEU A 16 7.35 40.15 -53.37
C LEU A 16 8.58 41.06 -53.53
N ASP A 17 9.33 40.84 -54.60
CA ASP A 17 10.41 41.73 -55.06
C ASP A 17 9.79 42.88 -55.88
N VAL A 18 10.20 44.12 -55.60
CA VAL A 18 9.91 45.30 -56.44
C VAL A 18 11.21 45.73 -57.13
N PRO A 19 11.23 45.91 -58.46
CA PRO A 19 12.47 46.03 -59.24
C PRO A 19 13.03 47.46 -59.33
N LYS A 20 14.36 47.56 -59.50
CA LYS A 20 15.07 48.78 -59.93
C LYS A 20 15.03 48.97 -61.45
N LYS A 21 15.05 50.25 -61.82
CA LYS A 21 14.88 50.93 -63.11
C LYS A 21 15.87 50.57 -64.25
N THR A 22 15.28 50.45 -65.44
CA THR A 22 15.61 51.07 -66.76
C THR A 22 16.92 50.74 -67.50
N LEU A 23 16.78 50.14 -68.71
CA LEU A 23 17.29 50.68 -70.00
C LEU A 23 16.75 49.92 -71.22
N TRP A 24 16.48 50.69 -72.29
CA TRP A 24 16.05 50.40 -73.68
C TRP A 24 16.56 49.08 -74.33
N ASN A 25 15.98 48.47 -75.39
CA ASN A 25 15.38 49.03 -76.61
C ASN A 25 14.55 47.98 -77.42
N LYS A 26 13.70 48.49 -78.30
CA LYS A 26 12.79 47.93 -79.34
C LYS A 26 13.12 46.60 -80.07
N LYS A 27 12.09 45.78 -80.31
CA LYS A 27 11.42 45.59 -81.65
C LYS A 27 10.13 44.71 -81.57
N ASN A 28 9.02 45.29 -82.05
CA ASN A 28 7.82 44.76 -82.76
C ASN A 28 7.08 43.50 -82.23
N GLY A 29 5.74 43.44 -82.08
CA GLY A 29 4.64 44.37 -82.38
C GLY A 29 3.25 43.74 -82.07
N ASN A 30 2.31 44.63 -81.69
CA ASN A 30 0.81 44.61 -81.76
C ASN A 30 0.03 43.42 -81.12
N PHE A 31 -1.00 43.62 -80.30
CA PHE A 31 -2.28 44.31 -80.56
C PHE A 31 -3.07 44.62 -79.25
N GLU A 32 -3.89 45.67 -79.26
CA GLU A 32 -4.71 46.23 -78.17
C GLU A 32 -6.11 45.60 -77.99
N LYS A 33 -6.66 45.75 -76.77
CA LYS A 33 -8.05 46.12 -76.33
C LYS A 33 -8.28 45.57 -74.91
N GLY A 34 -8.82 46.25 -73.89
CA GLY A 34 -9.60 47.49 -73.77
C GLY A 34 -10.96 47.20 -73.11
N ILE A 35 -11.39 48.10 -72.18
CA ILE A 35 -12.77 48.34 -71.62
C ILE A 35 -13.06 47.60 -70.27
N PHE A 36 -13.19 48.26 -69.09
CA PHE A 36 -14.31 49.06 -68.46
C PHE A 36 -15.62 48.24 -68.30
N GLU A 37 -16.49 48.32 -67.30
CA GLU A 37 -16.98 49.33 -66.33
C GLU A 37 -17.88 48.57 -65.29
N ASP A 38 -17.96 49.03 -64.02
CA ASP A 38 -19.17 49.46 -63.26
C ASP A 38 -20.48 48.60 -63.28
N GLU A 39 -21.43 48.62 -62.33
CA GLU A 39 -21.81 49.51 -61.22
C GLU A 39 -22.82 48.79 -60.27
N THR A 40 -23.27 49.55 -59.27
CA THR A 40 -24.08 49.33 -58.03
C THR A 40 -25.62 49.03 -58.10
N VAL A 41 -26.24 49.00 -56.88
CA VAL A 41 -27.65 49.34 -56.44
C VAL A 41 -28.50 48.12 -55.99
N VAL A 42 -29.51 48.13 -55.09
CA VAL A 42 -29.79 48.54 -53.67
C VAL A 42 -31.28 48.14 -53.37
N HIS A 43 -31.64 47.87 -52.09
CA HIS A 43 -33.01 47.76 -51.46
C HIS A 43 -33.85 46.48 -51.76
N SER A 44 -34.82 45.96 -50.97
CA SER A 44 -35.44 46.17 -49.62
C SER A 44 -36.52 45.05 -49.40
N GLN A 45 -37.07 44.94 -48.18
CA GLN A 45 -38.41 44.40 -47.79
C GLN A 45 -38.61 43.01 -47.14
N HIS A 46 -39.74 42.97 -46.38
CA HIS A 46 -40.13 42.23 -45.17
C HIS A 46 -40.72 40.80 -45.33
N LEU A 47 -40.73 40.09 -44.17
CA LEU A 47 -41.48 38.90 -43.69
C LEU A 47 -42.90 38.65 -44.27
N PRO A 48 -43.47 37.41 -44.22
CA PRO A 48 -43.85 36.73 -42.95
C PRO A 48 -43.78 35.17 -42.88
N GLN A 49 -44.16 34.70 -41.67
CA GLN A 49 -44.16 33.37 -41.06
C GLN A 49 -44.77 32.18 -41.85
N HIS A 50 -44.29 30.96 -41.59
CA HIS A 50 -45.15 29.78 -41.30
C HIS A 50 -44.38 28.60 -40.66
N GLN A 51 -45.10 27.85 -39.82
CA GLN A 51 -44.70 26.67 -39.06
C GLN A 51 -44.57 25.38 -39.91
N SER A 52 -43.72 24.43 -39.50
CA SER A 52 -44.07 23.05 -39.07
C SER A 52 -43.03 21.95 -39.40
N SER A 53 -42.80 21.08 -38.40
CA SER A 53 -42.80 19.60 -38.47
C SER A 53 -41.72 18.78 -39.23
N CYS A 54 -40.95 18.04 -38.43
CA CYS A 54 -40.50 16.63 -38.55
C CYS A 54 -39.35 16.14 -39.48
N ASN A 55 -38.45 15.42 -38.79
CA ASN A 55 -37.69 14.20 -39.11
C ASN A 55 -36.36 14.18 -39.91
N ASP A 56 -35.38 13.62 -39.19
CA ASP A 56 -34.41 12.57 -39.53
C ASP A 56 -33.08 12.83 -40.28
N GLN A 57 -32.05 12.33 -39.60
CA GLN A 57 -30.83 11.62 -40.06
C GLN A 57 -29.65 12.37 -40.71
N ALA A 58 -28.59 12.42 -39.90
CA ALA A 58 -27.21 11.96 -40.18
C ALA A 58 -26.37 12.62 -41.29
N MET A 59 -25.26 13.27 -40.90
CA MET A 59 -23.90 12.80 -41.19
C MET A 59 -22.81 13.77 -40.68
N GLN A 60 -21.85 13.17 -39.96
CA GLN A 60 -20.39 13.37 -40.02
C GLN A 60 -19.72 14.70 -39.64
N ASN A 61 -18.89 14.57 -38.59
CA ASN A 61 -17.46 14.90 -38.50
C ASN A 61 -16.96 16.22 -39.10
N ILE A 62 -16.46 17.11 -38.24
CA ILE A 62 -15.13 17.72 -38.34
C ILE A 62 -14.66 18.11 -36.93
N LYS A 63 -13.44 17.72 -36.59
CA LYS A 63 -12.69 18.10 -35.38
C LYS A 63 -12.41 19.60 -35.41
N GLY A 64 -12.84 20.32 -34.37
CA GLY A 64 -12.37 21.68 -34.09
C GLY A 64 -11.22 21.63 -33.09
N GLU A 65 -9.98 21.74 -33.55
CA GLU A 65 -8.85 22.12 -32.70
C GLU A 65 -8.82 23.64 -32.56
N THR A 66 -9.01 24.14 -31.34
CA THR A 66 -8.72 25.53 -30.99
C THR A 66 -7.21 25.69 -30.78
N LYS A 67 -6.54 26.43 -31.68
CA LYS A 67 -5.17 26.91 -31.48
C LYS A 67 -5.19 28.14 -30.59
N ALA A 68 -4.33 28.15 -29.56
CA ALA A 68 -4.03 29.35 -28.76
C ALA A 68 -2.88 30.12 -29.43
N ASP A 69 -3.06 31.44 -29.56
CA ASP A 69 -2.12 32.34 -30.23
C ASP A 69 -0.96 32.74 -29.31
N LEU A 70 0.27 32.71 -29.84
CA LEU A 70 1.50 33.19 -29.21
C LEU A 70 2.00 34.40 -30.00
N PHE A 71 2.03 35.60 -29.41
CA PHE A 71 2.58 36.80 -30.05
C PHE A 71 4.09 36.90 -29.78
N THR A 72 4.89 37.13 -30.83
CA THR A 72 6.35 37.33 -30.73
C THR A 72 6.71 38.72 -31.23
N PHE A 73 7.42 39.51 -30.43
CA PHE A 73 7.97 40.81 -30.83
C PHE A 73 9.47 40.84 -30.55
N LYS A 74 10.27 41.39 -31.47
CA LYS A 74 11.72 41.23 -31.46
C LYS A 74 12.42 42.44 -30.83
N ASN A 75 13.16 42.15 -29.74
CA ASN A 75 14.21 42.92 -29.05
C ASN A 75 13.69 44.17 -28.26
N ILE A 76 14.04 44.49 -26.96
CA ILE A 76 14.17 45.84 -26.19
C ILE A 76 15.43 46.01 -25.26
N ILE A 77 16.07 47.20 -25.08
CA ILE A 77 16.95 47.54 -23.91
C ILE A 77 16.31 48.67 -23.09
N ILE A 78 16.09 48.44 -21.78
CA ILE A 78 15.83 49.47 -20.75
C ILE A 78 16.51 49.05 -19.43
N ILE A 79 16.94 50.08 -18.70
CA ILE A 79 17.27 50.26 -17.27
C ILE A 79 16.74 49.15 -16.34
N GLU A 80 17.60 48.70 -15.43
CA GLU A 80 17.49 47.52 -14.55
C GLU A 80 16.25 47.53 -13.62
N PRO A 81 15.32 46.55 -13.76
CA PRO A 81 14.31 46.23 -12.76
C PRO A 81 14.71 45.04 -11.89
N ASP A 82 14.04 44.88 -10.74
CA ASP A 82 14.24 43.82 -9.76
C ASP A 82 14.05 42.41 -10.39
N THR A 83 15.16 41.75 -10.71
CA THR A 83 15.14 40.38 -11.28
C THR A 83 15.00 39.34 -10.18
N LEU A 84 13.98 38.49 -10.27
CA LEU A 84 13.68 37.44 -9.29
C LEU A 84 14.73 36.31 -9.27
N GLU A 85 15.19 35.90 -10.45
CA GLU A 85 16.19 34.85 -10.59
C GLU A 85 16.76 34.86 -12.01
N THR A 86 18.06 34.54 -12.14
CA THR A 86 18.74 34.39 -13.43
C THR A 86 19.16 32.95 -13.62
N GLN A 87 18.65 32.29 -14.67
CA GLN A 87 19.08 30.95 -15.04
C GLN A 87 19.98 31.01 -16.26
N LYS A 88 21.10 30.28 -16.25
CA LYS A 88 22.05 30.18 -17.38
C LYS A 88 22.02 28.77 -17.97
N ASN A 89 22.28 28.64 -19.27
CA ASN A 89 22.28 27.38 -20.01
C ASN A 89 20.96 26.60 -19.99
N VAL A 90 19.82 27.28 -19.85
CA VAL A 90 18.50 26.64 -19.89
C VAL A 90 17.91 26.71 -21.30
N SER A 91 17.10 25.73 -21.70
CA SER A 91 16.30 25.83 -22.91
C SER A 91 15.12 26.80 -22.71
N LEU A 92 14.57 27.33 -23.81
CA LEU A 92 13.36 28.16 -23.76
C LEU A 92 12.19 27.44 -23.06
N GLN A 93 12.07 26.12 -23.25
CA GLN A 93 10.99 25.32 -22.68
C GLN A 93 11.16 25.14 -21.16
N GLU A 94 12.40 24.99 -20.68
CA GLU A 94 12.72 24.96 -19.25
C GLU A 94 12.48 26.33 -18.60
N CYS A 95 12.91 27.42 -19.26
CA CYS A 95 12.68 28.79 -18.81
C CYS A 95 11.17 29.10 -18.65
N TYR A 96 10.35 28.68 -19.63
CA TYR A 96 8.89 28.75 -19.56
C TYR A 96 8.32 27.91 -18.41
N LYS A 97 8.79 26.65 -18.28
CA LYS A 97 8.33 25.73 -17.23
C LYS A 97 8.63 26.26 -15.83
N THR A 98 9.79 26.88 -15.62
CA THR A 98 10.12 27.50 -14.33
C THR A 98 9.21 28.70 -14.06
N CYS A 99 8.96 29.55 -15.06
CA CYS A 99 8.08 30.71 -14.87
C CYS A 99 6.64 30.28 -14.50
N ILE A 100 6.04 29.28 -15.16
CA ILE A 100 4.69 28.80 -14.79
C ILE A 100 4.61 28.11 -13.41
N GLN A 101 5.75 27.64 -12.87
CA GLN A 101 5.81 27.01 -11.55
C GLN A 101 6.02 28.03 -10.42
N ASN A 102 6.54 29.22 -10.76
CA ASN A 102 6.72 30.30 -9.81
C ASN A 102 5.47 31.21 -9.83
N PRO A 103 4.66 31.23 -8.76
CA PRO A 103 3.43 32.02 -8.72
C PRO A 103 3.64 33.54 -8.79
N LEU A 104 4.90 34.01 -8.71
CA LEU A 104 5.24 35.43 -8.85
C LEU A 104 5.69 35.79 -10.27
N CYS A 105 5.96 34.82 -11.15
CA CYS A 105 6.49 35.09 -12.48
C CYS A 105 5.38 35.47 -13.48
N ASN A 106 5.33 36.74 -13.87
CA ASN A 106 4.35 37.28 -14.82
C ASN A 106 4.88 37.32 -16.25
N SER A 107 6.19 37.45 -16.41
CA SER A 107 6.87 37.40 -17.71
C SER A 107 8.30 36.89 -17.56
N PHE A 108 8.92 36.51 -18.67
CA PHE A 108 10.34 36.19 -18.70
C PHE A 108 11.01 36.66 -19.98
N LYS A 109 12.32 36.95 -19.89
CA LYS A 109 13.18 37.25 -21.03
C LYS A 109 14.12 36.08 -21.27
N TYR A 110 14.29 35.69 -22.53
CA TYR A 110 15.18 34.62 -22.92
C TYR A 110 16.13 35.06 -24.03
N ASN A 111 17.42 34.86 -23.83
CA ASN A 111 18.44 35.12 -24.85
C ASN A 111 18.82 33.82 -25.54
N LYS A 112 18.55 33.74 -26.85
CA LYS A 112 18.78 32.53 -27.64
C LYS A 112 20.26 32.15 -27.78
N GLU A 113 21.15 33.14 -27.82
CA GLU A 113 22.59 32.90 -28.00
C GLU A 113 23.25 32.45 -26.70
N THR A 114 22.97 33.16 -25.60
CA THR A 114 23.59 32.89 -24.30
C THR A 114 22.85 31.84 -23.48
N LYS A 115 21.63 31.45 -23.91
CA LYS A 115 20.73 30.55 -23.18
C LYS A 115 20.47 31.02 -21.74
N ILE A 116 20.38 32.34 -21.56
CA ILE A 116 20.08 32.97 -20.26
C ILE A 116 18.59 33.32 -20.20
N CYS A 117 17.99 33.07 -19.05
CA CYS A 117 16.58 33.32 -18.74
C CYS A 117 16.48 34.26 -17.52
N TYR A 118 15.68 35.31 -17.64
CA TYR A 118 15.33 36.22 -16.55
C TYR A 118 13.83 36.16 -16.29
N HIS A 119 13.43 35.86 -15.06
CA HIS A 119 12.03 35.92 -14.62
C HIS A 119 11.70 37.29 -14.05
N SER A 120 10.51 37.81 -14.37
CA SER A 120 10.03 39.11 -13.92
C SER A 120 8.65 39.00 -13.27
N THR A 121 8.46 39.73 -12.17
CA THR A 121 7.16 39.98 -11.51
C THR A 121 6.34 41.05 -12.20
N ASP A 122 6.89 41.82 -13.13
CA ASP A 122 6.17 42.94 -13.70
C ASP A 122 5.18 42.50 -14.79
N ASN A 123 3.93 42.94 -14.64
CA ASN A 123 2.91 42.89 -15.67
C ASN A 123 3.14 44.06 -16.63
N HIS A 124 4.00 43.89 -17.64
CA HIS A 124 4.34 44.91 -18.65
C HIS A 124 3.17 45.32 -19.59
N LEU A 125 1.91 45.09 -19.22
CA LEU A 125 0.72 45.38 -20.03
C LEU A 125 0.40 46.90 -20.15
N THR A 126 1.08 47.78 -19.41
CA THR A 126 0.76 49.22 -19.36
C THR A 126 1.83 50.16 -19.90
N HIS A 127 2.96 49.65 -20.42
CA HIS A 127 4.02 50.49 -21.00
C HIS A 127 4.20 50.20 -22.50
N ASP A 128 4.27 51.26 -23.32
CA ASP A 128 4.56 51.19 -24.75
C ASP A 128 5.87 50.42 -25.00
N LEU A 129 5.76 49.19 -25.52
CA LEU A 129 6.88 48.31 -25.82
C LEU A 129 7.67 48.86 -27.04
N LYS A 130 8.93 49.25 -26.87
CA LYS A 130 9.82 49.75 -27.96
C LYS A 130 11.16 48.98 -28.07
N PRO A 131 11.72 48.72 -29.27
CA PRO A 131 12.70 47.64 -29.56
C PRO A 131 14.18 47.64 -28.97
N SER A 132 14.99 46.53 -29.00
CA SER A 132 16.33 46.23 -28.34
C SER A 132 17.39 46.20 -29.39
N LYS A 133 18.64 46.27 -28.94
CA LYS A 133 19.80 45.84 -29.69
C LYS A 133 20.35 44.43 -29.36
N ASP A 134 19.93 43.73 -28.29
CA ASP A 134 20.72 42.60 -27.72
C ASP A 134 20.11 41.18 -27.79
N ASN A 135 19.31 40.85 -28.82
CA ASN A 135 18.84 39.47 -29.11
C ASN A 135 18.05 38.75 -27.97
N TRP A 136 17.32 39.53 -27.17
CA TRP A 136 16.41 39.04 -26.12
C TRP A 136 14.96 38.95 -26.62
N ASP A 137 14.35 37.78 -26.45
CA ASP A 137 12.91 37.58 -26.65
C ASP A 137 12.18 37.72 -25.30
N THR A 138 11.11 38.52 -25.25
CA THR A 138 10.26 38.67 -24.06
C THR A 138 8.98 37.87 -24.23
N TYR A 139 8.65 37.04 -23.24
CA TYR A 139 7.46 36.21 -23.20
C TYR A 139 6.59 36.65 -22.03
N ILE A 140 5.39 37.14 -22.32
CA ILE A 140 4.40 37.51 -21.31
C ILE A 140 3.50 36.30 -21.10
N ILE A 141 3.40 35.82 -19.86
CA ILE A 141 2.46 34.76 -19.53
C ILE A 141 1.10 35.43 -19.35
N ASN A 142 0.19 35.21 -20.29
CA ASN A 142 -1.12 35.85 -20.28
C ASN A 142 -1.85 35.52 -18.95
N PRO A 143 -2.14 36.52 -18.09
CA PRO A 143 -2.66 36.31 -16.72
C PRO A 143 -4.11 35.80 -16.66
N VAL A 144 -4.68 35.32 -17.77
CA VAL A 144 -6.05 34.78 -17.83
C VAL A 144 -6.22 33.56 -16.92
N HIS A 145 -5.14 32.82 -16.63
CA HIS A 145 -5.19 31.61 -15.81
C HIS A 145 -5.38 31.88 -14.31
N GLU A 146 -5.02 33.07 -13.79
CA GLU A 146 -5.16 33.38 -12.36
C GLU A 146 -6.61 33.65 -11.93
N LYS A 147 -7.49 34.02 -12.88
CA LYS A 147 -8.91 34.33 -12.62
C LYS A 147 -9.85 33.14 -12.77
N ILE A 148 -9.36 31.98 -13.22
CA ILE A 148 -10.19 30.78 -13.39
C ILE A 148 -10.34 30.12 -12.02
N ASN A 149 -11.55 30.21 -11.47
CA ASN A 149 -11.96 29.59 -10.22
C ASN A 149 -13.15 28.66 -10.52
N CYS A 150 -12.99 27.35 -10.26
CA CYS A 150 -14.01 26.34 -10.49
C CYS A 150 -15.06 26.23 -9.36
N GLY A 151 -14.98 27.11 -8.35
CA GLY A 151 -15.80 27.07 -7.16
C GLY A 151 -15.48 25.88 -6.25
N VAL A 152 -16.22 25.77 -5.14
CA VAL A 152 -16.07 24.65 -4.20
C VAL A 152 -16.44 23.34 -4.92
N PRO A 153 -15.58 22.31 -4.90
CA PRO A 153 -15.90 21.01 -5.48
C PRO A 153 -17.21 20.45 -4.92
N LYS A 154 -18.05 19.84 -5.76
CA LYS A 154 -19.34 19.27 -5.32
C LYS A 154 -19.14 18.23 -4.22
N ASP A 155 -20.01 18.25 -3.21
CA ASP A 155 -20.08 17.20 -2.19
C ASP A 155 -20.63 15.91 -2.79
N ILE A 156 -20.06 14.79 -2.37
CA ILE A 156 -20.57 13.46 -2.71
C ILE A 156 -20.88 12.76 -1.38
N PRO A 157 -22.15 12.34 -1.13
CA PRO A 157 -22.52 11.69 0.12
C PRO A 157 -21.62 10.49 0.46
N GLY A 158 -21.10 10.43 1.69
CA GLY A 158 -20.27 9.33 2.17
C GLY A 158 -18.79 9.34 1.73
N ILE A 159 -18.32 10.42 1.09
CA ILE A 159 -16.94 10.57 0.62
C ILE A 159 -16.30 11.80 1.28
N LEU A 160 -15.06 11.66 1.76
CA LEU A 160 -14.28 12.79 2.26
C LEU A 160 -13.58 13.49 1.10
N LYS A 161 -13.70 14.82 0.97
CA LYS A 161 -12.99 15.59 -0.07
C LYS A 161 -11.91 16.48 0.54
N PHE A 162 -10.76 16.57 -0.11
CA PHE A 162 -9.62 17.40 0.29
C PHE A 162 -9.09 18.18 -0.92
N TYR A 163 -8.96 19.50 -0.78
CA TYR A 163 -8.39 20.38 -1.80
C TYR A 163 -7.72 21.58 -1.13
N LYS A 164 -6.69 22.15 -1.77
CA LYS A 164 -5.97 23.32 -1.25
C LYS A 164 -6.57 24.64 -1.74
N THR A 165 -6.93 24.69 -3.02
CA THR A 165 -7.48 25.87 -3.70
C THR A 165 -8.54 25.43 -4.72
N THR A 166 -9.27 26.39 -5.30
CA THR A 166 -10.29 26.15 -6.33
C THR A 166 -9.91 26.77 -7.68
N ARG A 167 -8.63 27.11 -7.86
CA ARG A 167 -8.12 27.80 -9.07
C ARG A 167 -7.75 26.82 -10.18
N TYR A 168 -7.53 27.31 -11.40
CA TYR A 168 -7.10 26.48 -12.53
C TYR A 168 -5.95 25.54 -12.16
N LYS A 169 -6.05 24.27 -12.58
CA LYS A 169 -5.14 23.17 -12.24
C LYS A 169 -5.05 22.79 -10.77
N SER A 170 -5.86 23.39 -9.88
CA SER A 170 -6.05 22.85 -8.55
C SER A 170 -6.69 21.46 -8.62
N GLU A 171 -6.34 20.63 -7.65
CA GLU A 171 -6.77 19.24 -7.57
C GLU A 171 -7.58 19.05 -6.30
N VAL A 172 -8.69 18.35 -6.44
CA VAL A 172 -9.46 17.82 -5.31
C VAL A 172 -9.31 16.30 -5.29
N ILE A 173 -9.04 15.78 -4.09
CA ILE A 173 -8.93 14.37 -3.79
C ILE A 173 -10.17 13.96 -3.02
N TYR A 174 -10.95 13.06 -3.59
CA TYR A 174 -12.10 12.42 -2.99
C TYR A 174 -11.67 11.06 -2.46
N THR A 175 -11.69 10.89 -1.14
CA THR A 175 -11.35 9.64 -0.47
C THR A 175 -12.64 8.85 -0.21
N CYS A 176 -12.84 7.76 -0.96
CA CYS A 176 -13.93 6.82 -0.70
C CYS A 176 -13.68 6.15 0.68
N SER A 177 -14.72 5.57 1.29
CA SER A 177 -14.66 4.99 2.65
C SER A 177 -13.63 3.84 2.83
N LYS A 178 -13.07 3.31 1.74
CA LYS A 178 -12.02 2.28 1.71
C LYS A 178 -10.60 2.83 1.47
N GLY A 179 -10.42 4.15 1.45
CA GLY A 179 -9.12 4.79 1.22
C GLY A 179 -8.73 4.97 -0.26
N GLU A 180 -9.58 4.52 -1.19
CA GLU A 180 -9.43 4.83 -2.63
C GLU A 180 -9.55 6.34 -2.84
N GLN A 181 -8.65 6.89 -3.64
CA GLN A 181 -8.58 8.33 -3.93
C GLN A 181 -8.97 8.59 -5.37
N LEU A 182 -10.11 9.24 -5.57
CA LEU A 182 -10.54 9.78 -6.86
C LEU A 182 -10.05 11.21 -6.98
N LYS A 183 -9.60 11.59 -8.18
CA LYS A 183 -9.02 12.90 -8.44
C LYS A 183 -9.88 13.67 -9.44
N SER A 184 -10.13 14.94 -9.14
CA SER A 184 -10.73 15.88 -10.08
C SER A 184 -9.89 17.15 -10.14
N THR A 185 -9.77 17.73 -11.33
CA THR A 185 -8.91 18.88 -11.62
C THR A 185 -9.75 20.04 -12.10
N CYS A 186 -9.47 21.26 -11.65
CA CYS A 186 -10.13 22.47 -12.14
C CYS A 186 -9.61 22.82 -13.54
N GLU A 187 -10.47 22.75 -14.56
CA GLU A 187 -10.11 22.99 -15.95
C GLU A 187 -10.40 24.42 -16.41
N MET A 188 -9.96 24.75 -17.64
CA MET A 188 -10.07 26.10 -18.19
C MET A 188 -11.53 26.57 -18.34
N ASN A 189 -12.47 25.64 -18.47
CA ASN A 189 -13.90 25.92 -18.59
C ASN A 189 -14.57 26.30 -17.26
N LYS A 190 -13.81 26.50 -16.17
CA LYS A 190 -14.30 26.76 -14.81
C LYS A 190 -15.11 25.60 -14.22
N GLU A 191 -14.93 24.39 -14.74
CA GLU A 191 -15.53 23.18 -14.19
C GLU A 191 -14.44 22.23 -13.67
N TRP A 192 -14.82 21.46 -12.66
CA TRP A 192 -14.04 20.32 -12.19
C TRP A 192 -14.18 19.17 -13.19
N THR A 193 -13.07 18.50 -13.56
CA THR A 193 -13.13 17.34 -14.45
C THR A 193 -14.13 16.32 -13.91
N PRO A 194 -15.02 15.75 -14.77
CA PRO A 194 -15.94 14.71 -14.34
C PRO A 194 -15.18 13.57 -13.69
N ILE A 195 -15.67 13.12 -12.54
CA ILE A 195 -15.12 11.93 -11.88
C ILE A 195 -15.74 10.74 -12.61
N VAL A 196 -15.07 10.28 -13.67
CA VAL A 196 -15.51 9.12 -14.48
C VAL A 196 -15.09 7.82 -13.80
N SER A 197 -15.68 7.55 -12.64
CA SER A 197 -15.88 6.21 -12.11
C SER A 197 -16.54 6.37 -10.76
N ASN A 198 -17.80 5.95 -10.69
CA ASN A 198 -18.51 5.62 -9.46
C ASN A 198 -17.49 5.01 -8.49
N CYS A 199 -17.31 5.53 -7.27
CA CYS A 199 -16.83 4.66 -6.17
C CYS A 199 -17.77 3.46 -6.29
N LYS A 200 -17.31 2.31 -6.82
CA LYS A 200 -18.20 1.22 -7.24
C LYS A 200 -19.06 0.91 -6.02
N VAL A 201 -20.33 1.31 -6.12
CA VAL A 201 -21.27 1.14 -5.02
C VAL A 201 -21.47 -0.34 -4.89
N ALA A 202 -20.87 -0.88 -3.85
CA ALA A 202 -21.27 -2.13 -3.23
C ALA A 202 -20.81 -2.07 -1.78
N GLN A 203 -21.32 -1.09 -1.04
CA GLN A 203 -21.56 -1.29 0.39
C GLN A 203 -22.63 -2.38 0.50
N ILE A 204 -22.25 -3.63 0.22
CA ILE A 204 -23.05 -4.77 0.60
C ILE A 204 -22.76 -5.00 2.06
N HIS A 205 -23.25 -4.09 2.88
CA HIS A 205 -23.17 -4.22 4.32
C HIS A 205 -24.07 -5.32 4.82
N PHE A 206 -25.06 -5.74 4.03
CA PHE A 206 -26.04 -6.73 4.45
C PHE A 206 -26.38 -7.76 3.37
N VAL A 207 -26.53 -9.02 3.79
CA VAL A 207 -27.15 -10.09 2.99
C VAL A 207 -28.62 -10.22 3.34
N LYS A 208 -29.50 -10.15 2.35
CA LYS A 208 -30.95 -10.26 2.53
C LYS A 208 -31.45 -11.70 2.36
N VAL A 209 -32.29 -12.16 3.29
CA VAL A 209 -33.09 -13.39 3.17
C VAL A 209 -34.56 -13.02 3.17
N ASN A 210 -35.27 -13.31 2.08
CA ASN A 210 -36.66 -12.91 1.90
C ASN A 210 -37.61 -13.79 2.72
N GLY A 211 -38.63 -13.18 3.32
CA GLY A 211 -39.67 -13.91 4.05
C GLY A 211 -39.10 -14.67 5.26
N ALA A 212 -38.18 -14.06 5.99
CA ALA A 212 -37.40 -14.71 7.03
C ALA A 212 -37.26 -13.84 8.30
N ALA A 213 -37.13 -14.52 9.44
CA ALA A 213 -36.82 -13.91 10.72
C ALA A 213 -35.82 -14.79 11.49
N LEU A 214 -34.96 -14.15 12.29
CA LEU A 214 -33.96 -14.78 13.12
C LEU A 214 -34.61 -15.29 14.43
N GLY A 215 -34.47 -16.57 14.76
CA GLY A 215 -35.06 -17.16 15.95
C GLY A 215 -34.30 -16.88 17.26
N VAL A 216 -33.84 -15.65 17.49
CA VAL A 216 -33.09 -15.25 18.71
C VAL A 216 -33.92 -14.34 19.62
N PRO A 217 -33.79 -14.48 20.95
CA PRO A 217 -34.35 -13.52 21.89
C PRO A 217 -33.58 -12.19 21.87
N GLY A 218 -34.14 -11.15 22.48
CA GLY A 218 -33.41 -9.88 22.72
C GLY A 218 -33.30 -8.94 21.51
N LYS A 219 -34.21 -9.05 20.53
CA LYS A 219 -34.29 -8.07 19.43
C LYS A 219 -34.82 -6.73 19.95
N ILE A 220 -34.21 -5.65 19.51
CA ILE A 220 -34.58 -4.28 19.89
C ILE A 220 -35.44 -3.68 18.78
N LEU A 221 -36.69 -3.32 19.09
CA LEU A 221 -37.54 -2.58 18.16
C LEU A 221 -37.09 -1.11 18.11
N TRP A 222 -36.71 -0.65 16.92
CA TRP A 222 -36.47 0.77 16.69
C TRP A 222 -37.82 1.49 16.61
N LYS A 223 -38.12 2.37 17.58
CA LYS A 223 -39.44 3.01 17.78
C LYS A 223 -39.88 4.00 16.67
N LYS A 224 -39.20 4.04 15.52
CA LYS A 224 -39.57 4.86 14.37
C LYS A 224 -40.62 4.13 13.52
N LYS A 225 -41.64 4.86 13.04
CA LYS A 225 -42.67 4.31 12.13
C LYS A 225 -42.20 4.43 10.68
N ASN A 226 -42.67 3.53 9.81
CA ASN A 226 -42.43 3.54 8.36
C ASN A 226 -40.93 3.61 7.99
N VAL A 227 -40.10 2.84 8.68
CA VAL A 227 -38.66 2.77 8.42
C VAL A 227 -38.44 1.96 7.14
N THR A 228 -37.55 2.43 6.26
CA THR A 228 -37.11 1.69 5.06
C THR A 228 -35.97 0.71 5.42
N ALA A 229 -35.66 -0.25 4.55
CA ALA A 229 -34.58 -1.19 4.80
C ALA A 229 -33.23 -0.49 4.92
N GLU A 230 -33.00 0.55 4.11
CA GLU A 230 -31.80 1.38 4.08
C GLU A 230 -31.62 2.13 5.40
N ALA A 231 -32.68 2.79 5.89
CA ALA A 231 -32.63 3.49 7.17
C ALA A 231 -32.40 2.52 8.35
N CYS A 232 -32.98 1.31 8.29
CA CYS A 232 -32.74 0.27 9.29
C CYS A 232 -31.30 -0.25 9.24
N ALA A 233 -30.73 -0.39 8.04
CA ALA A 233 -29.33 -0.76 7.82
C ALA A 233 -28.37 0.30 8.35
N GLU A 234 -28.58 1.58 8.04
CA GLU A 234 -27.79 2.70 8.59
C GLU A 234 -27.84 2.70 10.12
N LYS A 235 -29.03 2.51 10.69
CA LYS A 235 -29.18 2.43 12.14
C LYS A 235 -28.41 1.24 12.72
N CYS A 236 -28.48 0.07 12.10
CA CYS A 236 -27.70 -1.09 12.52
C CYS A 236 -26.19 -0.82 12.43
N LEU A 237 -25.71 -0.20 11.35
CA LEU A 237 -24.29 0.15 11.18
C LEU A 237 -23.78 1.16 12.22
N SER A 238 -24.65 2.05 12.69
CA SER A 238 -24.30 3.01 13.76
C SER A 238 -24.17 2.37 15.15
N GLU A 239 -24.66 1.14 15.32
CA GLU A 239 -24.68 0.43 16.59
C GLU A 239 -23.61 -0.67 16.58
N GLU A 240 -22.53 -0.50 17.34
CA GLU A 240 -21.38 -1.43 17.38
C GLU A 240 -21.78 -2.89 17.63
N THR A 241 -22.87 -3.10 18.38
CA THR A 241 -23.35 -4.43 18.74
C THR A 241 -24.33 -5.04 17.73
N CYS A 242 -24.84 -4.29 16.75
CA CYS A 242 -25.80 -4.80 15.79
C CYS A 242 -25.10 -5.67 14.73
N SER A 243 -25.50 -6.93 14.62
CA SER A 243 -24.96 -7.86 13.61
C SER A 243 -26.00 -8.27 12.56
N SER A 244 -27.28 -7.95 12.79
CA SER A 244 -28.36 -8.21 11.83
C SER A 244 -29.59 -7.36 12.15
N PHE A 245 -30.52 -7.24 11.21
CA PHE A 245 -31.84 -6.69 11.47
C PHE A 245 -32.94 -7.42 10.71
N GLU A 246 -34.19 -7.20 11.12
CA GLU A 246 -35.39 -7.61 10.41
C GLU A 246 -36.25 -6.39 10.14
N ILE A 247 -36.88 -6.35 8.98
CA ILE A 247 -37.86 -5.32 8.65
C ILE A 247 -39.18 -5.97 8.28
N THR A 248 -40.28 -5.51 8.88
CA THR A 248 -41.62 -5.96 8.47
C THR A 248 -42.06 -5.21 7.21
N LYS A 249 -43.04 -5.76 6.49
CA LYS A 249 -43.71 -5.07 5.38
C LYS A 249 -44.34 -3.72 5.78
N GLY A 250 -44.67 -3.55 7.06
CA GLY A 250 -45.16 -2.29 7.63
C GLY A 250 -44.06 -1.33 8.14
N GLY A 251 -42.79 -1.58 7.81
CA GLY A 251 -41.68 -0.70 8.15
C GLY A 251 -41.28 -0.69 9.63
N LYS A 252 -41.54 -1.78 10.38
CA LYS A 252 -41.00 -1.95 11.74
C LYS A 252 -39.62 -2.60 11.65
N CYS A 253 -38.61 -1.93 12.20
CA CYS A 253 -37.21 -2.36 12.20
C CYS A 253 -36.82 -2.99 13.54
N TYR A 254 -36.34 -4.24 13.51
CA TYR A 254 -35.89 -4.99 14.68
C TYR A 254 -34.39 -5.26 14.57
N LEU A 255 -33.59 -4.62 15.41
CA LEU A 255 -32.13 -4.79 15.46
C LEU A 255 -31.76 -5.97 16.34
N SER A 256 -30.70 -6.70 15.98
CA SER A 256 -30.25 -7.89 16.69
C SER A 256 -28.73 -7.93 16.81
N LYS A 257 -28.24 -8.39 17.97
CA LYS A 257 -26.82 -8.68 18.19
C LYS A 257 -26.38 -10.03 17.61
N GLY A 258 -27.33 -10.93 17.35
CA GLY A 258 -27.07 -12.24 16.78
C GLY A 258 -26.97 -12.20 15.25
N SER A 259 -26.41 -13.27 14.68
CA SER A 259 -26.36 -13.52 13.23
C SER A 259 -26.92 -14.92 12.92
N ALA A 260 -27.18 -15.20 11.64
CA ALA A 260 -27.61 -16.51 11.18
C ALA A 260 -26.51 -17.57 11.27
N ALA A 261 -25.24 -17.17 11.34
CA ALA A 261 -24.13 -18.09 11.57
C ALA A 261 -24.18 -18.67 12.99
N ALA A 262 -24.47 -17.82 13.97
CA ALA A 262 -24.55 -18.18 15.39
C ALA A 262 -25.91 -18.81 15.78
N SER A 263 -26.98 -18.43 15.08
CA SER A 263 -28.33 -18.95 15.37
C SER A 263 -28.59 -20.28 14.66
N THR A 264 -29.35 -21.16 15.32
CA THR A 264 -29.79 -22.43 14.72
C THR A 264 -31.07 -22.29 13.88
N LYS A 265 -31.74 -21.12 13.86
CA LYS A 265 -33.13 -21.03 13.40
C LYS A 265 -33.44 -19.72 12.68
N ILE A 266 -32.90 -19.51 11.47
CA ILE A 266 -33.67 -18.69 10.52
C ILE A 266 -34.99 -19.42 10.29
N LYS A 267 -36.11 -18.72 10.49
CA LYS A 267 -37.47 -19.25 10.31
C LYS A 267 -38.16 -18.50 9.18
N SER A 268 -39.09 -19.18 8.53
CA SER A 268 -40.01 -18.55 7.59
C SER A 268 -40.91 -17.56 8.31
N ALA A 269 -40.95 -16.33 7.79
CA ALA A 269 -41.76 -15.22 8.29
C ALA A 269 -42.25 -14.39 7.10
N LYS A 270 -43.45 -14.68 6.59
CA LYS A 270 -43.99 -14.07 5.36
C LYS A 270 -44.15 -12.54 5.42
N ASP A 271 -44.16 -11.97 6.62
CA ASP A 271 -44.32 -10.54 6.89
C ASP A 271 -42.98 -9.79 7.07
N ARG A 272 -41.84 -10.49 7.04
CA ARG A 272 -40.52 -9.93 7.36
C ARG A 272 -39.45 -10.36 6.37
N ASP A 273 -38.47 -9.49 6.19
CA ASP A 273 -37.20 -9.82 5.55
C ASP A 273 -36.06 -9.69 6.58
N TYR A 274 -35.13 -10.64 6.53
CA TYR A 274 -33.95 -10.67 7.40
C TYR A 274 -32.72 -10.15 6.66
N TYR A 275 -31.89 -9.38 7.35
CA TYR A 275 -30.67 -8.78 6.83
C TYR A 275 -29.51 -9.06 7.78
N GLN A 276 -28.49 -9.78 7.32
CA GLN A 276 -27.28 -10.06 8.10
C GLN A 276 -26.16 -9.13 7.71
N GLN A 277 -25.53 -8.48 8.68
CA GLN A 277 -24.36 -7.64 8.41
C GLN A 277 -23.20 -8.50 7.87
N VAL A 278 -22.51 -8.01 6.85
CA VAL A 278 -21.29 -8.58 6.31
C VAL A 278 -20.10 -7.89 6.96
N LYS A 279 -19.35 -8.61 7.81
CA LYS A 279 -18.15 -8.03 8.42
C LYS A 279 -16.93 -8.27 7.51
N PRO A 280 -16.02 -7.28 7.40
CA PRO A 280 -14.83 -7.38 6.55
C PRO A 280 -13.75 -8.36 7.03
N ASN A 281 -14.00 -9.18 8.05
CA ASN A 281 -13.15 -10.33 8.41
C ASN A 281 -13.93 -11.66 8.42
N ASP A 282 -15.20 -11.69 8.02
CA ASP A 282 -16.00 -12.91 8.04
C ASP A 282 -15.63 -13.81 6.85
N LYS A 283 -15.17 -15.03 7.15
CA LYS A 283 -14.87 -16.04 6.14
C LYS A 283 -15.49 -17.39 6.45
N PRO A 284 -16.26 -17.95 5.50
CA PRO A 284 -17.23 -17.30 4.59
C PRO A 284 -18.45 -16.70 5.33
N ILE A 285 -19.32 -15.93 4.66
CA ILE A 285 -20.61 -15.49 5.26
C ILE A 285 -21.51 -16.72 5.36
N VAL A 286 -21.87 -17.11 6.58
CA VAL A 286 -22.69 -18.30 6.82
C VAL A 286 -24.14 -17.91 7.13
N LEU A 287 -25.07 -18.51 6.39
CA LEU A 287 -26.51 -18.42 6.59
C LEU A 287 -27.07 -19.83 6.80
N LYS A 288 -27.32 -20.19 8.06
CA LYS A 288 -27.88 -21.50 8.38
C LYS A 288 -29.36 -21.59 8.03
N LYS A 289 -29.79 -22.75 7.56
CA LYS A 289 -31.19 -23.03 7.22
C LYS A 289 -31.74 -22.06 6.17
N VAL A 290 -30.94 -21.83 5.13
CA VAL A 290 -31.25 -20.96 3.99
C VAL A 290 -30.88 -21.70 2.72
N SER A 291 -31.61 -21.47 1.62
CA SER A 291 -31.26 -22.00 0.31
C SER A 291 -31.31 -20.93 -0.78
N MET A 292 -30.53 -21.16 -1.82
CA MET A 292 -30.55 -20.46 -3.10
C MET A 292 -31.53 -21.14 -4.07
N ALA A 293 -31.92 -20.44 -5.14
CA ALA A 293 -32.75 -21.03 -6.18
C ALA A 293 -31.98 -22.16 -6.90
N LYS A 294 -32.68 -23.23 -7.31
CA LYS A 294 -32.06 -24.43 -7.90
C LYS A 294 -31.44 -24.22 -9.31
N GLN A 295 -31.63 -23.06 -9.92
CA GLN A 295 -31.24 -22.82 -11.32
C GLN A 295 -29.75 -22.50 -11.50
N ASP A 296 -29.03 -22.21 -10.41
CA ASP A 296 -27.68 -21.64 -10.48
C ASP A 296 -26.60 -22.58 -9.93
N ILE A 297 -26.73 -23.89 -10.19
CA ILE A 297 -25.79 -24.91 -9.71
C ILE A 297 -24.66 -25.04 -10.74
N LEU A 298 -23.47 -24.55 -10.41
CA LEU A 298 -22.25 -24.75 -11.20
C LEU A 298 -21.81 -26.22 -11.16
N LYS A 299 -21.79 -26.80 -9.96
CA LYS A 299 -21.35 -28.18 -9.74
C LYS A 299 -21.91 -28.76 -8.45
N ARG A 300 -22.24 -30.05 -8.48
CA ARG A 300 -22.70 -30.81 -7.30
C ARG A 300 -21.67 -31.88 -6.92
N PHE A 301 -21.32 -31.93 -5.65
CA PHE A 301 -20.49 -32.98 -5.05
C PHE A 301 -21.31 -33.77 -4.02
N LYS A 302 -21.08 -35.08 -3.96
CA LYS A 302 -21.70 -36.00 -2.99
C LYS A 302 -20.65 -36.56 -2.04
N ASN A 303 -21.06 -36.94 -0.83
CA ASN A 303 -20.19 -37.53 0.19
C ASN A 303 -18.96 -36.67 0.52
N VAL A 304 -19.12 -35.35 0.48
CA VAL A 304 -18.06 -34.39 0.84
C VAL A 304 -18.38 -33.74 2.19
N ASN A 305 -17.34 -33.48 2.98
CA ASN A 305 -17.49 -32.68 4.19
C ASN A 305 -17.47 -31.18 3.85
N LEU A 306 -17.90 -30.33 4.78
CA LEU A 306 -17.96 -28.88 4.59
C LEU A 306 -16.60 -28.28 4.19
N LYS A 307 -15.50 -28.76 4.78
CA LYS A 307 -14.14 -28.28 4.47
C LYS A 307 -13.80 -28.51 2.99
N LYS A 308 -14.04 -29.70 2.48
CA LYS A 308 -13.83 -30.04 1.06
C LYS A 308 -14.76 -29.26 0.13
N CYS A 309 -16.00 -29.00 0.55
CA CYS A 309 -16.94 -28.18 -0.22
C CYS A 309 -16.44 -26.73 -0.37
N ASN A 310 -15.95 -26.15 0.74
CA ASN A 310 -15.35 -24.81 0.75
C ASN A 310 -14.10 -24.74 -0.14
N GLU A 311 -13.18 -25.70 0.00
CA GLU A 311 -12.00 -25.82 -0.85
C GLU A 311 -12.38 -25.96 -2.34
N ALA A 312 -13.42 -26.75 -2.65
CA ALA A 312 -13.91 -26.89 -4.01
C ALA A 312 -14.44 -25.56 -4.54
N CYS A 313 -15.18 -24.76 -3.77
CA CYS A 313 -15.63 -23.45 -4.25
C CYS A 313 -14.44 -22.53 -4.59
N TYR A 314 -13.41 -22.46 -3.72
CA TYR A 314 -12.21 -21.66 -4.01
C TYR A 314 -11.41 -22.14 -5.23
N GLN A 315 -11.54 -23.41 -5.63
CA GLN A 315 -10.90 -23.92 -6.84
C GLN A 315 -11.66 -23.57 -8.14
N TYR A 316 -12.94 -23.21 -8.05
CA TYR A 316 -13.75 -22.82 -9.20
C TYR A 316 -13.78 -21.29 -9.29
N LEU A 317 -13.16 -20.73 -10.33
CA LEU A 317 -13.06 -19.28 -10.53
C LEU A 317 -14.43 -18.58 -10.54
N GLU A 318 -15.46 -19.27 -11.03
CA GLU A 318 -16.83 -18.75 -11.12
C GLU A 318 -17.63 -18.93 -9.82
N CYS A 319 -17.11 -19.66 -8.82
CA CYS A 319 -17.84 -19.95 -7.60
C CYS A 319 -17.81 -18.76 -6.64
N ASN A 320 -18.98 -18.16 -6.41
CA ASN A 320 -19.17 -17.05 -5.47
C ASN A 320 -19.91 -17.49 -4.20
N SER A 321 -20.56 -18.65 -4.23
CA SER A 321 -21.26 -19.22 -3.08
C SER A 321 -21.44 -20.72 -3.23
N TYR A 322 -21.80 -21.38 -2.13
CA TYR A 322 -22.18 -22.78 -2.17
C TYR A 322 -23.25 -23.09 -1.11
N GLN A 323 -24.06 -24.12 -1.39
CA GLN A 323 -24.99 -24.71 -0.43
C GLN A 323 -24.41 -26.02 0.09
N TYR A 324 -24.54 -26.25 1.39
CA TYR A 324 -24.10 -27.48 2.01
C TYR A 324 -25.22 -28.11 2.85
N ASN A 325 -25.49 -29.40 2.61
CA ASN A 325 -26.37 -30.20 3.44
C ASN A 325 -25.52 -31.17 4.27
N GLU A 326 -25.47 -30.94 5.58
CA GLU A 326 -24.68 -31.73 6.53
C GLU A 326 -25.19 -33.16 6.68
N GLU A 327 -26.51 -33.37 6.62
CA GLU A 327 -27.15 -34.69 6.78
C GLU A 327 -26.88 -35.57 5.56
N GLU A 328 -27.03 -35.01 4.36
CA GLU A 328 -26.84 -35.74 3.10
C GLU A 328 -25.39 -35.70 2.58
N LYS A 329 -24.50 -34.94 3.24
CA LYS A 329 -23.12 -34.68 2.79
C LYS A 329 -23.05 -34.20 1.33
N LEU A 330 -24.02 -33.35 0.94
CA LEU A 330 -24.12 -32.77 -0.39
C LEU A 330 -23.60 -31.34 -0.41
N CYS A 331 -22.90 -31.00 -1.49
CA CYS A 331 -22.35 -29.68 -1.74
C CYS A 331 -22.75 -29.21 -3.13
N GLU A 332 -23.33 -28.01 -3.23
CA GLU A 332 -23.73 -27.40 -4.49
C GLU A 332 -23.02 -26.05 -4.64
N LEU A 333 -22.07 -25.99 -5.56
CA LEU A 333 -21.37 -24.75 -5.92
C LEU A 333 -22.26 -23.87 -6.80
N SER A 334 -22.13 -22.57 -6.66
CA SER A 334 -22.91 -21.58 -7.40
C SER A 334 -22.09 -20.31 -7.71
N ASN A 335 -22.39 -19.66 -8.82
CA ASN A 335 -21.85 -18.35 -9.17
C ASN A 335 -22.66 -17.19 -8.57
N VAL A 336 -23.71 -17.51 -7.83
CA VAL A 336 -24.62 -16.54 -7.22
C VAL A 336 -23.92 -15.75 -6.12
N THR A 337 -24.23 -14.46 -6.09
CA THR A 337 -23.86 -13.58 -5.00
C THR A 337 -25.10 -13.17 -4.22
N GLN A 338 -24.90 -12.55 -3.06
CA GLN A 338 -25.98 -11.92 -2.30
C GLN A 338 -26.72 -10.80 -3.07
N LEU A 339 -26.20 -10.35 -4.22
CA LEU A 339 -26.82 -9.33 -5.08
C LEU A 339 -27.73 -9.91 -6.15
N THR A 340 -27.41 -11.11 -6.66
CA THR A 340 -28.07 -11.64 -7.86
C THR A 340 -29.35 -12.39 -7.52
N ASP A 341 -29.41 -13.05 -6.35
CA ASP A 341 -30.49 -14.00 -6.08
C ASP A 341 -31.22 -13.83 -4.77
N LYS A 342 -32.47 -14.29 -4.81
CA LYS A 342 -33.40 -14.27 -3.69
C LYS A 342 -33.16 -15.47 -2.79
N LEU A 343 -32.41 -15.25 -1.71
CA LEU A 343 -32.29 -16.22 -0.62
C LEU A 343 -33.63 -16.42 0.08
N LYS A 344 -33.92 -17.67 0.45
CA LYS A 344 -35.14 -18.07 1.15
C LYS A 344 -34.81 -19.02 2.31
N PRO A 345 -35.60 -19.00 3.39
CA PRO A 345 -35.44 -19.96 4.48
C PRO A 345 -35.69 -21.40 3.99
N ASN A 346 -34.85 -22.34 4.42
CA ASN A 346 -34.92 -23.76 4.05
C ASN A 346 -34.43 -24.64 5.22
N GLY A 347 -35.14 -25.74 5.52
CA GLY A 347 -34.87 -26.58 6.68
C GLY A 347 -33.60 -27.44 6.62
N SER A 348 -33.02 -27.69 5.45
CA SER A 348 -31.95 -28.73 5.33
C SER A 348 -30.62 -28.22 4.79
N TRP A 349 -30.57 -26.99 4.28
CA TRP A 349 -29.39 -26.43 3.63
C TRP A 349 -28.84 -25.23 4.39
N ASP A 350 -27.52 -25.11 4.39
CA ASP A 350 -26.79 -23.93 4.82
C ASP A 350 -26.14 -23.28 3.60
N VAL A 351 -26.22 -21.95 3.49
CA VAL A 351 -25.63 -21.18 2.40
C VAL A 351 -24.35 -20.51 2.90
N TYR A 352 -23.30 -20.62 2.11
CA TYR A 352 -22.00 -20.02 2.34
C TYR A 352 -21.69 -19.09 1.17
N ILE A 353 -21.59 -17.79 1.45
CA ILE A 353 -21.31 -16.79 0.41
C ILE A 353 -19.86 -16.36 0.57
N ILE A 354 -19.07 -16.54 -0.50
CA ILE A 354 -17.72 -16.00 -0.58
C ILE A 354 -17.91 -14.51 -0.84
N ASN A 355 -17.55 -13.69 0.14
CA ASN A 355 -17.72 -12.25 0.02
C ASN A 355 -16.92 -11.74 -1.20
N PRO A 356 -17.59 -11.21 -2.24
CA PRO A 356 -16.94 -10.80 -3.48
C PRO A 356 -16.00 -9.60 -3.28
N VAL A 357 -16.11 -8.89 -2.16
CA VAL A 357 -15.14 -7.85 -1.79
C VAL A 357 -13.73 -8.45 -1.62
N TYR A 358 -13.60 -9.74 -1.30
CA TYR A 358 -12.30 -10.41 -1.28
C TYR A 358 -11.89 -10.99 -2.63
N THR A 359 -12.81 -11.30 -3.54
CA THR A 359 -12.43 -11.90 -4.84
C THR A 359 -11.78 -10.86 -5.77
N GLU A 360 -12.07 -9.56 -5.59
CA GLU A 360 -11.37 -8.46 -6.28
C GLU A 360 -10.02 -8.07 -5.62
N THR A 361 -9.58 -8.72 -4.54
CA THR A 361 -8.26 -8.45 -3.95
C THR A 361 -7.16 -8.95 -4.89
N ASP A 362 -6.72 -8.07 -5.79
CA ASP A 362 -5.54 -8.25 -6.61
C ASP A 362 -4.29 -8.03 -5.73
N CYS A 363 -3.50 -9.07 -5.50
CA CYS A 363 -2.21 -8.96 -4.83
C CYS A 363 -1.14 -8.27 -5.70
N GLY A 364 -1.51 -7.82 -6.89
CA GLY A 364 -0.61 -7.34 -7.93
C GLY A 364 0.21 -8.48 -8.52
N GLN A 365 1.05 -8.14 -9.49
CA GLN A 365 2.00 -9.11 -10.03
C GLN A 365 2.89 -9.67 -8.90
N PRO A 366 3.04 -11.00 -8.79
CA PRO A 366 3.94 -11.58 -7.81
C PRO A 366 5.34 -11.01 -7.98
N LYS A 367 5.99 -10.69 -6.86
CA LYS A 367 7.32 -10.11 -6.87
C LYS A 367 8.31 -11.05 -7.56
N ASP A 368 9.17 -10.51 -8.42
CA ASP A 368 10.25 -11.30 -9.00
C ASP A 368 11.20 -11.80 -7.91
N ILE A 369 11.50 -13.09 -7.99
CA ILE A 369 12.51 -13.74 -7.16
C ILE A 369 13.74 -13.90 -8.04
N ALA A 370 14.88 -13.36 -7.59
CA ALA A 370 16.12 -13.44 -8.35
C ALA A 370 16.43 -14.89 -8.75
N ARG A 371 16.69 -15.09 -10.05
CA ARG A 371 17.00 -16.38 -10.70
C ARG A 371 15.85 -17.39 -10.77
N ALA A 372 14.64 -17.08 -10.31
CA ALA A 372 13.47 -17.94 -10.47
C ALA A 372 12.66 -17.57 -11.72
N SER A 373 12.09 -18.54 -12.42
CA SER A 373 10.96 -18.30 -13.31
C SER A 373 9.66 -18.42 -12.51
N LYS A 374 8.70 -17.52 -12.70
CA LYS A 374 7.40 -17.55 -12.00
C LYS A 374 6.27 -17.91 -12.97
N SER A 375 5.32 -18.73 -12.53
CA SER A 375 4.11 -19.05 -13.28
C SER A 375 2.88 -18.91 -12.39
N TYR A 376 1.84 -18.27 -12.93
CA TYR A 376 0.55 -18.07 -12.28
C TYR A 376 -0.51 -17.78 -13.35
N ASN A 377 -1.77 -18.06 -13.04
CA ASN A 377 -2.88 -17.80 -13.97
C ASN A 377 -3.50 -16.42 -13.75
N THR A 378 -3.67 -16.02 -12.48
CA THR A 378 -4.28 -14.75 -12.08
C THR A 378 -3.56 -14.20 -10.85
N THR A 379 -3.82 -12.94 -10.48
CA THR A 379 -3.19 -12.25 -9.34
C THR A 379 -4.16 -11.97 -8.19
N THR A 380 -5.36 -12.51 -8.27
CA THR A 380 -6.47 -12.30 -7.34
C THR A 380 -6.33 -13.13 -6.06
N PHE A 381 -7.19 -12.88 -5.08
CA PHE A 381 -7.23 -13.61 -3.82
C PHE A 381 -7.29 -15.13 -4.02
N HIS A 382 -6.51 -15.87 -3.23
CA HIS A 382 -6.26 -17.30 -3.35
C HIS A 382 -5.53 -17.78 -4.60
N SER A 383 -5.17 -16.91 -5.54
CA SER A 383 -4.30 -17.31 -6.64
C SER A 383 -2.96 -17.82 -6.11
N GLU A 384 -2.47 -18.89 -6.74
CA GLU A 384 -1.18 -19.48 -6.43
C GLU A 384 -0.18 -19.08 -7.51
N VAL A 385 1.00 -18.62 -7.09
CA VAL A 385 2.17 -18.47 -7.95
C VAL A 385 3.16 -19.57 -7.59
N THR A 386 3.68 -20.24 -8.61
CA THR A 386 4.78 -21.19 -8.50
C THR A 386 6.05 -20.55 -9.04
N TYR A 387 7.09 -20.50 -8.22
CA TYR A 387 8.44 -20.10 -8.66
C TYR A 387 9.29 -21.35 -8.87
N SER A 388 9.84 -21.51 -10.07
CA SER A 388 10.79 -22.56 -10.42
C SER A 388 12.20 -21.99 -10.37
N CYS A 389 12.99 -22.46 -9.42
CA CYS A 389 14.34 -21.98 -9.20
C CYS A 389 15.40 -22.80 -9.96
N PRO A 390 16.62 -22.28 -10.16
CA PRO A 390 17.73 -23.03 -10.75
C PRO A 390 18.09 -24.17 -9.81
N GLY A 391 18.02 -25.41 -10.29
CA GLY A 391 18.12 -26.62 -9.47
C GLY A 391 16.80 -27.38 -9.28
N GLY A 392 15.71 -26.94 -9.93
CA GLY A 392 14.46 -27.72 -10.05
C GLY A 392 13.51 -27.64 -8.84
N HIS A 393 13.89 -26.94 -7.77
CA HIS A 393 13.00 -26.72 -6.64
C HIS A 393 11.90 -25.71 -6.97
N LYS A 394 10.70 -25.98 -6.44
CA LYS A 394 9.51 -25.15 -6.66
C LYS A 394 9.09 -24.50 -5.34
N LEU A 395 8.94 -23.18 -5.34
CA LEU A 395 8.36 -22.43 -4.24
C LEU A 395 6.92 -22.04 -4.60
N LYS A 396 6.05 -21.94 -3.60
CA LYS A 396 4.66 -21.50 -3.77
C LYS A 396 4.41 -20.27 -2.91
N ALA A 397 3.71 -19.30 -3.48
CA ALA A 397 3.09 -18.23 -2.70
C ALA A 397 1.61 -18.13 -3.09
N ILE A 398 0.78 -17.78 -2.12
CA ILE A 398 -0.66 -17.65 -2.29
C ILE A 398 -1.01 -16.19 -2.02
N CYS A 399 -1.80 -15.59 -2.90
CA CYS A 399 -2.39 -14.28 -2.66
C CYS A 399 -3.35 -14.38 -1.47
N LYS A 400 -2.98 -13.78 -0.33
CA LYS A 400 -3.78 -13.79 0.89
C LYS A 400 -4.41 -12.43 1.15
N GLU A 401 -5.13 -12.32 2.27
CA GLU A 401 -5.74 -11.05 2.71
C GLU A 401 -4.67 -9.95 2.84
N GLY A 402 -5.07 -8.71 2.53
CA GLY A 402 -4.19 -7.56 2.61
C GLY A 402 -3.36 -7.29 1.36
N ASN A 403 -3.76 -7.82 0.20
CA ASN A 403 -3.14 -7.60 -1.12
C ASN A 403 -1.66 -8.03 -1.15
N ARG A 404 -1.31 -9.16 -0.52
CA ARG A 404 0.08 -9.65 -0.44
C ARG A 404 0.18 -11.14 -0.74
N TRP A 405 1.22 -11.48 -1.50
CA TRP A 405 1.66 -12.85 -1.72
C TRP A 405 2.34 -13.40 -0.46
N LEU A 406 1.87 -14.53 0.05
CA LEU A 406 2.44 -15.19 1.24
C LEU A 406 2.80 -16.66 0.97
N PRO A 407 3.98 -17.13 1.43
CA PRO A 407 5.03 -16.37 2.11
C PRO A 407 5.72 -15.34 1.20
N VAL A 408 6.19 -14.21 1.77
CA VAL A 408 7.03 -13.24 1.04
C VAL A 408 8.44 -13.81 0.93
N MET A 409 8.73 -14.47 -0.19
CA MET A 409 10.05 -14.99 -0.49
C MET A 409 10.87 -13.92 -1.20
N THR A 410 12.09 -13.63 -0.73
CA THR A 410 12.95 -12.59 -1.31
C THR A 410 13.98 -13.14 -2.30
N SER A 411 14.30 -14.42 -2.23
CA SER A 411 15.23 -15.10 -3.13
C SER A 411 14.92 -16.59 -3.20
N CYS A 412 15.28 -17.25 -4.31
CA CYS A 412 15.49 -18.69 -4.27
C CYS A 412 16.57 -18.90 -3.23
N LYS A 413 16.30 -19.70 -2.20
CA LYS A 413 17.38 -20.18 -1.36
C LYS A 413 18.26 -20.93 -2.32
N GLU A 414 19.46 -20.42 -2.58
CA GLU A 414 20.42 -21.19 -3.34
C GLU A 414 20.54 -22.51 -2.59
N ILE A 415 20.00 -23.58 -3.18
CA ILE A 415 20.67 -24.85 -3.04
C ILE A 415 21.99 -24.53 -3.68
N ILE A 416 22.97 -24.16 -2.86
CA ILE A 416 24.34 -24.09 -3.32
C ILE A 416 24.64 -25.53 -3.65
N SER A 417 24.29 -25.92 -4.87
CA SER A 417 24.87 -27.04 -5.56
C SER A 417 26.30 -26.59 -5.75
N PHE A 418 27.10 -26.82 -4.71
CA PHE A 418 28.55 -26.76 -4.76
C PHE A 418 28.96 -27.87 -5.73
N ILE A 419 28.78 -27.62 -7.04
CA ILE A 419 29.71 -28.15 -8.02
C ILE A 419 31.04 -27.57 -7.57
N VAL A 420 31.84 -28.44 -7.01
CA VAL A 420 33.22 -28.23 -6.61
C VAL A 420 33.94 -27.67 -7.83
N ALA A 421 34.05 -26.34 -7.94
CA ALA A 421 35.08 -25.74 -8.77
C ALA A 421 36.39 -26.00 -8.04
N VAL A 422 36.99 -27.15 -8.38
CA VAL A 422 38.32 -27.55 -7.94
C VAL A 422 39.31 -26.54 -8.53
N VAL A 423 39.62 -25.49 -7.78
CA VAL A 423 40.81 -24.68 -8.02
C VAL A 423 41.91 -25.27 -7.16
N PHE A 424 42.75 -26.11 -7.78
CA PHE A 424 43.98 -26.62 -7.20
C PHE A 424 44.96 -25.47 -6.99
N ILE A 425 45.05 -24.94 -5.78
CA ILE A 425 46.28 -24.31 -5.29
C ILE A 425 46.52 -24.85 -3.89
N GLY A 426 47.56 -25.67 -3.76
CA GLY A 426 47.82 -26.46 -2.56
C GLY A 426 48.19 -25.60 -1.36
N VAL A 427 47.25 -25.43 -0.44
CA VAL A 427 47.49 -25.37 1.02
C VAL A 427 46.17 -25.70 1.72
N ASN A 428 46.24 -26.45 2.81
CA ASN A 428 45.12 -27.02 3.60
C ASN A 428 43.80 -26.24 3.59
N PHE A 429 42.73 -26.87 3.10
CA PHE A 429 41.36 -26.35 3.11
C PHE A 429 40.68 -26.58 4.47
N ILE A 430 40.19 -25.51 5.09
CA ILE A 430 39.25 -25.55 6.22
C ILE A 430 37.84 -25.33 5.65
N LEU A 431 37.04 -26.40 5.57
CA LEU A 431 35.59 -26.31 5.31
C LEU A 431 34.92 -25.64 6.52
N ILE A 432 34.17 -24.56 6.31
CA ILE A 432 33.26 -24.02 7.33
C ILE A 432 31.84 -24.53 7.03
N PRO A 433 31.26 -25.44 7.86
CA PRO A 433 29.94 -26.01 7.61
C PRO A 433 28.81 -24.99 7.82
N VAL A 434 27.92 -24.90 6.82
CA VAL A 434 26.79 -23.92 6.73
C VAL A 434 25.67 -24.18 7.76
N ALA A 435 25.73 -25.29 8.51
CA ALA A 435 24.73 -25.63 9.53
C ALA A 435 24.86 -24.81 10.83
N GLU A 436 26.03 -24.24 11.12
CA GLU A 436 26.30 -23.64 12.44
C GLU A 436 25.50 -22.37 12.75
N ASN A 437 24.98 -21.68 11.74
CA ASN A 437 24.27 -20.40 11.96
C ASN A 437 22.79 -20.57 12.37
N HIS A 438 22.24 -21.78 12.30
CA HIS A 438 20.84 -22.04 12.65
C HIS A 438 20.68 -22.79 13.96
N PHE A 439 21.76 -23.27 14.57
CA PHE A 439 21.69 -24.03 15.81
C PHE A 439 22.81 -23.62 16.77
N VAL A 440 22.46 -23.40 18.03
CA VAL A 440 23.45 -23.21 19.10
C VAL A 440 23.77 -24.55 19.73
N LYS A 441 25.05 -24.94 19.68
CA LYS A 441 25.57 -26.16 20.30
C LYS A 441 25.92 -25.93 21.77
N ILE A 442 25.46 -26.83 22.63
CA ILE A 442 25.88 -26.96 24.03
C ILE A 442 26.58 -28.31 24.18
N VAL A 443 27.86 -28.28 24.49
CA VAL A 443 28.70 -29.48 24.59
C VAL A 443 28.40 -30.23 25.89
N SER A 444 28.33 -31.56 25.82
CA SER A 444 28.10 -32.43 26.98
C SER A 444 26.80 -32.08 27.73
N ALA A 445 25.72 -31.90 26.98
CA ALA A 445 24.43 -31.49 27.52
C ALA A 445 23.26 -32.24 26.85
N ALA A 446 22.18 -32.38 27.62
CA ALA A 446 20.90 -32.93 27.17
C ALA A 446 19.74 -32.25 27.91
N LEU A 447 18.56 -32.20 27.30
CA LEU A 447 17.33 -31.75 27.96
C LEU A 447 16.78 -32.88 28.84
N ASP A 448 16.44 -32.61 30.10
CA ASP A 448 15.75 -33.62 30.92
C ASP A 448 14.24 -33.55 30.71
N ILE A 449 13.78 -34.09 29.58
CA ILE A 449 12.36 -34.12 29.19
C ILE A 449 11.97 -35.47 28.61
N SER A 450 10.73 -35.88 28.86
CA SER A 450 10.06 -36.96 28.15
C SER A 450 9.61 -36.50 26.75
N GLY A 451 9.47 -37.43 25.80
CA GLY A 451 8.86 -37.14 24.49
C GLY A 451 9.83 -36.74 23.38
N LYS A 452 11.14 -36.97 23.55
CA LYS A 452 12.11 -36.87 22.45
C LYS A 452 11.85 -37.96 21.42
N ILE A 453 11.86 -37.60 20.14
CA ILE A 453 11.62 -38.54 19.04
C ILE A 453 12.98 -38.99 18.50
N LEU A 454 13.28 -40.28 18.62
CA LEU A 454 14.44 -40.87 17.96
C LEU A 454 14.17 -40.88 16.44
N TRP A 455 14.88 -40.05 15.70
CA TRP A 455 14.70 -39.97 14.25
C TRP A 455 15.46 -41.09 13.52
N LYS A 456 16.73 -41.30 13.87
CA LYS A 456 17.59 -42.28 13.20
C LYS A 456 18.62 -42.87 14.15
N LYS A 457 18.84 -44.18 14.00
CA LYS A 457 19.50 -45.04 14.99
C LYS A 457 21.02 -45.09 14.90
N GLU A 458 21.66 -44.77 13.78
CA GLU A 458 23.14 -44.80 13.65
C GLU A 458 23.67 -43.86 12.55
N ARG A 459 24.90 -43.37 12.75
CA ARG A 459 25.73 -42.61 11.80
C ARG A 459 25.10 -41.33 11.25
N VAL A 460 24.52 -40.52 12.13
CA VAL A 460 23.91 -39.24 11.78
C VAL A 460 24.82 -38.08 12.18
N THR A 461 25.20 -37.26 11.21
CA THR A 461 25.95 -36.04 11.47
C THR A 461 25.06 -34.94 12.07
N ALA A 462 25.66 -33.93 12.70
CA ALA A 462 24.93 -32.78 13.23
C ALA A 462 24.13 -32.04 12.15
N GLU A 463 24.69 -31.95 10.95
CA GLU A 463 24.09 -31.30 9.80
C GLU A 463 22.83 -32.04 9.35
N ALA A 464 22.90 -33.37 9.21
CA ALA A 464 21.74 -34.17 8.82
C ALA A 464 20.60 -34.11 9.85
N CYS A 465 20.94 -34.11 11.15
CA CYS A 465 19.96 -33.95 12.22
C CYS A 465 19.35 -32.53 12.23
N ALA A 466 20.16 -31.50 11.98
CA ALA A 466 19.73 -30.11 11.85
C ALA A 466 18.79 -29.90 10.65
N GLU A 467 19.14 -30.41 9.47
CA GLU A 467 18.28 -30.36 8.27
C GLU A 467 16.93 -31.02 8.54
N LYS A 468 16.95 -32.19 9.19
CA LYS A 468 15.72 -32.87 9.56
C LYS A 468 14.88 -32.03 10.52
N CYS A 469 15.50 -31.47 11.55
CA CYS A 469 14.81 -30.61 12.50
C CYS A 469 14.21 -29.37 11.81
N VAL A 470 14.94 -28.71 10.91
CA VAL A 470 14.43 -27.56 10.14
C VAL A 470 13.23 -27.94 9.25
N SER A 471 13.21 -29.16 8.70
CA SER A 471 12.10 -29.65 7.87
C SER A 471 10.82 -29.97 8.66
N ASP A 472 10.93 -30.14 9.97
CA ASP A 472 9.82 -30.46 10.86
C ASP A 472 9.42 -29.18 11.62
N GLU A 473 8.28 -28.60 11.26
CA GLU A 473 7.77 -27.36 11.88
C GLU A 473 7.62 -27.45 13.40
N THR A 474 7.56 -28.66 13.96
CA THR A 474 7.42 -28.88 15.40
C THR A 474 8.76 -29.04 16.12
N CYS A 475 9.87 -29.23 15.41
CA CYS A 475 11.18 -29.40 16.00
C CYS A 475 11.78 -28.04 16.39
N ILE A 476 12.20 -27.91 17.65
CA ILE A 476 12.84 -26.70 18.21
C ILE A 476 14.30 -26.98 18.58
N SER A 477 14.64 -28.23 18.91
CA SER A 477 16.00 -28.62 19.24
C SER A 477 16.25 -30.09 18.96
N PHE A 478 17.52 -30.49 19.00
CA PHE A 478 17.89 -31.90 18.89
C PHE A 478 19.11 -32.23 19.75
N GLU A 479 19.30 -33.53 19.99
CA GLU A 479 20.47 -34.08 20.69
C GLU A 479 21.15 -35.13 19.82
N ILE A 480 22.48 -35.16 19.87
CA ILE A 480 23.28 -36.21 19.25
C ILE A 480 24.09 -36.94 20.30
N MET A 481 23.93 -38.27 20.32
CA MET A 481 24.79 -39.14 21.12
C MET A 481 26.19 -39.24 20.50
N LYS A 482 27.23 -38.91 21.27
CA LYS A 482 28.61 -38.85 20.78
C LYS A 482 29.16 -40.20 20.32
N LYS A 483 28.71 -41.31 20.93
CA LYS A 483 29.22 -42.66 20.62
C LYS A 483 28.47 -43.34 19.48
N THR A 484 27.13 -43.22 19.47
CA THR A 484 26.26 -43.93 18.53
C THR A 484 25.81 -43.06 17.36
N GLU A 485 26.05 -41.75 17.44
CA GLU A 485 25.58 -40.76 16.46
C GLU A 485 24.06 -40.85 16.24
N GLN A 486 23.33 -41.15 17.31
CA GLN A 486 21.87 -41.15 17.34
C GLN A 486 21.34 -39.74 17.46
N CYS A 487 20.37 -39.40 16.60
CA CYS A 487 19.72 -38.09 16.57
C CYS A 487 18.33 -38.16 17.21
N TYR A 488 18.13 -37.35 18.25
CA TYR A 488 16.87 -37.21 18.97
C TYR A 488 16.31 -35.81 18.74
N LEU A 489 15.14 -35.70 18.12
CA LEU A 489 14.45 -34.43 17.89
C LEU A 489 13.54 -34.10 19.07
N SER A 490 13.39 -32.80 19.36
CA SER A 490 12.63 -32.29 20.49
C SER A 490 11.79 -31.08 20.08
N LYS A 491 10.59 -30.99 20.66
CA LYS A 491 9.67 -29.85 20.53
C LYS A 491 9.89 -28.77 21.59
N GLU A 492 10.89 -28.96 22.44
CA GLU A 492 11.23 -28.06 23.56
C GLU A 492 12.59 -27.40 23.33
N SER A 493 12.87 -26.36 24.11
CA SER A 493 14.14 -25.62 24.09
C SER A 493 14.80 -25.60 25.47
N ALA A 494 16.07 -25.21 25.54
CA ALA A 494 16.75 -24.92 26.80
C ALA A 494 16.15 -23.69 27.53
N ALA A 495 15.36 -22.86 26.84
CA ALA A 495 14.64 -21.75 27.46
C ALA A 495 13.37 -22.22 28.21
N THR A 496 12.62 -23.15 27.61
CA THR A 496 11.33 -23.63 28.12
C THR A 496 11.48 -24.81 29.07
N SER A 497 12.47 -25.67 28.84
CA SER A 497 12.78 -26.77 29.76
C SER A 497 13.27 -26.25 31.11
N LYS A 498 12.89 -26.94 32.18
CA LYS A 498 13.33 -26.59 33.53
C LYS A 498 14.80 -26.96 33.77
N GLU A 499 15.32 -27.98 33.08
CA GLU A 499 16.61 -28.57 33.42
C GLU A 499 17.31 -29.09 32.16
N ILE A 500 18.14 -28.25 31.54
CA ILE A 500 19.25 -28.76 30.74
C ILE A 500 20.32 -29.30 31.69
N LYS A 501 20.74 -30.56 31.49
CA LYS A 501 21.65 -31.27 32.40
C LYS A 501 22.95 -31.62 31.71
N ALA A 502 23.98 -31.78 32.53
CA ALA A 502 25.26 -32.31 32.08
C ALA A 502 25.09 -33.77 31.66
N ASP A 503 25.40 -34.05 30.40
CA ASP A 503 25.43 -35.39 29.84
C ASP A 503 26.64 -35.51 28.93
N ASN A 504 27.71 -36.12 29.44
CA ASN A 504 28.95 -36.30 28.69
C ASN A 504 28.79 -37.19 27.46
N SER A 505 27.70 -37.97 27.35
CA SER A 505 27.41 -38.83 26.22
C SER A 505 26.68 -38.11 25.07
N ARG A 506 26.19 -36.88 25.28
CA ARG A 506 25.37 -36.15 24.30
C ARG A 506 25.89 -34.73 24.04
N ASN A 507 25.55 -34.22 22.86
CA ASN A 507 25.62 -32.79 22.56
C ASN A 507 24.21 -32.30 22.25
N TYR A 508 23.86 -31.14 22.79
CA TYR A 508 22.56 -30.50 22.58
C TYR A 508 22.68 -29.39 21.53
N TYR A 509 21.67 -29.24 20.70
CA TYR A 509 21.59 -28.24 19.65
C TYR A 509 20.21 -27.59 19.66
N GLN A 510 20.14 -26.27 19.85
CA GLN A 510 18.88 -25.52 19.84
C GLN A 510 18.76 -24.67 18.59
N GLN A 511 17.61 -24.74 17.91
CA GLN A 511 17.36 -23.94 16.74
C GLN A 511 17.30 -22.44 17.08
N VAL A 512 17.95 -21.63 16.25
CA VAL A 512 17.92 -20.18 16.25
C VAL A 512 16.82 -19.77 15.28
N LYS A 513 15.70 -19.26 15.80
CA LYS A 513 14.62 -18.73 14.95
C LYS A 513 14.95 -17.30 14.49
N PRO A 514 14.84 -16.98 13.19
CA PRO A 514 15.17 -15.65 12.67
C PRO A 514 14.34 -14.51 13.29
N ASP A 515 13.13 -14.81 13.73
CA ASP A 515 12.18 -13.87 14.31
C ASP A 515 12.32 -13.73 15.84
N GLU A 516 13.09 -14.59 16.51
CA GLU A 516 13.38 -14.44 17.93
C GLU A 516 14.45 -13.38 18.18
N ASP A 517 14.18 -12.47 19.11
CA ASP A 517 15.10 -11.36 19.40
C ASP A 517 16.31 -11.79 20.22
N ILE A 518 16.10 -12.76 21.11
CA ILE A 518 17.08 -13.25 22.09
C ILE A 518 16.90 -14.75 22.25
N PHE A 519 18.00 -15.48 22.16
CA PHE A 519 18.05 -16.90 22.50
C PHE A 519 18.38 -17.04 23.98
N THR A 520 17.56 -17.80 24.70
CA THR A 520 17.75 -18.02 26.14
C THR A 520 18.25 -19.44 26.38
N PHE A 521 19.27 -19.56 27.21
CA PHE A 521 19.84 -20.83 27.65
C PHE A 521 19.91 -20.83 29.18
N LYS A 522 18.98 -21.54 29.81
CA LYS A 522 18.98 -21.67 31.26
C LYS A 522 20.15 -22.53 31.72
N ASN A 523 20.75 -22.18 32.86
CA ASN A 523 21.90 -22.90 33.42
C ASN A 523 23.04 -23.13 32.41
N ALA A 524 23.29 -22.15 31.55
CA ALA A 524 24.37 -22.18 30.58
C ALA A 524 25.11 -20.85 30.54
N ILE A 525 26.40 -20.88 30.20
CA ILE A 525 27.29 -19.73 30.05
C ILE A 525 28.05 -19.81 28.74
N LEU A 526 28.33 -18.66 28.12
CA LEU A 526 29.37 -18.58 27.10
C LEU A 526 30.74 -18.69 27.79
N ASP A 527 31.63 -19.49 27.21
CA ASP A 527 32.98 -19.73 27.73
C ASP A 527 33.92 -18.55 27.45
N VAL A 528 33.61 -17.40 28.05
CA VAL A 528 34.33 -16.14 27.85
C VAL A 528 34.45 -15.36 29.14
N GLN A 529 35.55 -14.62 29.27
CA GLN A 529 35.69 -13.62 30.30
C GLN A 529 34.72 -12.46 30.05
N ASP A 530 34.12 -11.94 31.11
CA ASP A 530 33.21 -10.80 31.00
C ASP A 530 33.99 -9.55 30.60
N VAL A 531 33.51 -8.88 29.55
CA VAL A 531 34.15 -7.68 29.00
C VAL A 531 33.58 -6.40 29.63
N PHE A 532 32.33 -6.45 30.09
CA PHE A 532 31.63 -5.31 30.67
C PHE A 532 31.51 -5.45 32.18
N GLU A 533 31.51 -4.31 32.89
CA GLU A 533 31.38 -4.29 34.33
C GLU A 533 30.05 -4.93 34.78
N PRO A 534 30.07 -5.72 35.88
CA PRO A 534 28.87 -6.28 36.46
C PRO A 534 27.87 -5.19 36.89
N LEU A 535 26.65 -5.28 36.39
CA LEU A 535 25.57 -4.42 36.83
C LEU A 535 24.75 -5.17 37.89
N LYS A 536 24.52 -4.55 39.06
CA LYS A 536 23.81 -5.15 40.21
C LYS A 536 22.42 -4.53 40.40
N ASN A 537 21.54 -5.24 41.11
CA ASN A 537 20.19 -4.81 41.47
C ASN A 537 19.29 -4.49 40.26
N LEU A 538 19.47 -5.23 39.17
CA LEU A 538 18.66 -5.07 37.95
C LEU A 538 17.71 -6.25 37.80
N SER A 539 16.52 -5.99 37.27
CA SER A 539 15.66 -7.02 36.70
C SER A 539 16.23 -7.55 35.39
N LEU A 540 15.79 -8.74 34.98
CA LEU A 540 16.14 -9.31 33.68
C LEU A 540 15.80 -8.38 32.50
N LYS A 541 14.68 -7.65 32.59
CA LYS A 541 14.24 -6.70 31.57
C LYS A 541 15.20 -5.51 31.46
N GLU A 542 15.68 -5.00 32.58
CA GLU A 542 16.64 -3.89 32.60
C GLU A 542 18.02 -4.35 32.12
N CYS A 543 18.45 -5.56 32.51
CA CYS A 543 19.68 -6.18 32.00
C CYS A 543 19.68 -6.32 30.47
N LYS A 544 18.55 -6.77 29.90
CA LYS A 544 18.33 -6.80 28.45
C LYS A 544 18.46 -5.40 27.82
N GLY A 545 17.79 -4.41 28.42
CA GLY A 545 17.84 -3.02 27.96
C GLY A 545 19.26 -2.47 27.96
N ALA A 546 20.00 -2.69 29.05
CA ALA A 546 21.39 -2.28 29.19
C ALA A 546 22.27 -2.90 28.10
N CYS A 547 22.20 -4.21 27.87
CA CYS A 547 22.98 -4.85 26.79
C CYS A 547 22.61 -4.31 25.40
N LEU A 548 21.31 -4.13 25.09
CA LEU A 548 20.89 -3.57 23.79
C LEU A 548 21.38 -2.12 23.58
N GLN A 549 21.55 -1.35 24.65
CA GLN A 549 22.04 0.02 24.60
C GLN A 549 23.56 0.11 24.57
N THR A 550 24.27 -0.87 25.11
CA THR A 550 25.74 -0.91 25.15
C THR A 550 26.31 -1.31 23.78
N PRO A 551 27.08 -0.42 23.12
CA PRO A 551 27.71 -0.75 21.84
C PRO A 551 28.60 -1.98 21.95
N GLY A 552 28.37 -2.96 21.08
CA GLY A 552 29.17 -4.19 21.01
C GLY A 552 28.73 -5.30 21.96
N CYS A 553 27.71 -5.11 22.80
CA CYS A 553 27.14 -6.19 23.59
C CYS A 553 26.34 -7.13 22.66
N SER A 554 26.73 -8.41 22.61
CA SER A 554 26.13 -9.45 21.77
C SER A 554 25.43 -10.53 22.61
N SER A 555 25.72 -10.59 23.90
CA SER A 555 25.08 -11.47 24.86
C SER A 555 25.19 -10.90 26.27
N TYR A 556 24.42 -11.46 27.20
CA TYR A 556 24.58 -11.20 28.61
C TYR A 556 24.24 -12.46 29.40
N LYS A 557 24.86 -12.61 30.58
CA LYS A 557 24.44 -13.60 31.58
C LYS A 557 23.76 -12.88 32.73
N TYR A 558 22.73 -13.52 33.28
CA TYR A 558 21.94 -12.96 34.35
C TYR A 558 21.69 -14.01 35.45
N ASN A 559 21.86 -13.58 36.70
CA ASN A 559 21.59 -14.39 37.88
C ASN A 559 20.37 -13.82 38.60
N GLU A 560 19.28 -14.58 38.59
CA GLU A 560 18.01 -14.13 39.15
C GLU A 560 18.05 -13.98 40.68
N MET A 561 18.79 -14.85 41.39
CA MET A 561 18.92 -14.78 42.85
C MET A 561 19.74 -13.57 43.29
N ALA A 562 20.84 -13.28 42.58
CA ALA A 562 21.73 -12.17 42.90
C ALA A 562 21.33 -10.85 42.20
N LYS A 563 20.30 -10.85 41.35
CA LYS A 563 19.87 -9.71 40.52
C LYS A 563 21.04 -9.01 39.82
N THR A 564 21.98 -9.81 39.30
CA THR A 564 23.24 -9.34 38.73
C THR A 564 23.32 -9.70 37.25
N CYS A 565 23.81 -8.77 36.44
CA CYS A 565 23.86 -8.81 34.98
C CYS A 565 25.28 -8.56 34.49
N HIS A 566 25.81 -9.44 33.63
CA HIS A 566 27.13 -9.27 33.02
C HIS A 566 26.97 -9.31 31.51
N GLY A 567 27.22 -8.19 30.85
CA GLY A 567 27.24 -8.11 29.39
C GLY A 567 28.50 -8.77 28.81
N ASN A 568 28.43 -9.21 27.56
CA ASN A 568 29.59 -9.69 26.80
C ASN A 568 29.46 -9.34 25.30
N ASN A 569 30.59 -9.19 24.62
CA ASN A 569 30.62 -8.98 23.16
C ASN A 569 30.59 -10.29 22.36
N ALA A 570 30.77 -11.43 23.04
CA ALA A 570 30.67 -12.75 22.46
C ALA A 570 29.22 -13.15 22.13
N SER A 571 29.08 -14.00 21.12
CA SER A 571 27.85 -14.71 20.77
C SER A 571 28.14 -16.19 20.54
N HIS A 572 27.09 -16.99 20.28
CA HIS A 572 27.22 -18.40 19.90
C HIS A 572 28.06 -18.61 18.62
N LEU A 573 28.18 -17.59 17.76
CA LEU A 573 29.01 -17.65 16.55
C LEU A 573 30.50 -17.53 16.85
N THR A 574 30.85 -16.94 18.00
CA THR A 574 32.24 -16.69 18.39
C THR A 574 32.74 -17.66 19.45
N HIS A 575 31.84 -18.20 20.28
CA HIS A 575 32.20 -19.00 21.43
C HIS A 575 31.16 -20.08 21.70
N ASN A 576 31.63 -21.23 22.19
CA ASN A 576 30.77 -22.32 22.59
C ASN A 576 29.99 -21.98 23.86
N VAL A 577 28.74 -22.43 23.92
CA VAL A 577 27.93 -22.40 25.13
C VAL A 577 28.24 -23.65 25.95
N LYS A 578 28.55 -23.48 27.23
CA LYS A 578 28.80 -24.55 28.19
C LYS A 578 27.74 -24.52 29.28
N LEU A 579 27.53 -25.66 29.93
CA LEU A 579 26.68 -25.72 31.11
C LEU A 579 27.29 -24.94 32.27
N ASN A 580 26.42 -24.32 33.05
CA ASN A 580 26.77 -23.54 34.21
C ASN A 580 26.25 -24.22 35.47
N LYS A 581 27.12 -24.32 36.49
CA LYS A 581 26.76 -24.90 37.80
C LYS A 581 26.26 -23.86 38.81
N LYS A 582 26.30 -22.55 38.48
CA LYS A 582 26.09 -21.44 39.43
C LYS A 582 24.78 -20.67 39.23
N GLY A 583 23.77 -21.26 38.57
CA GLY A 583 22.44 -20.64 38.42
C GLY A 583 22.41 -19.33 37.61
N TRP A 584 23.35 -19.16 36.68
CA TRP A 584 23.27 -18.10 35.67
C TRP A 584 22.65 -18.63 34.40
N ASP A 585 21.80 -17.80 33.81
CA ASP A 585 21.19 -17.99 32.52
C ASP A 585 21.89 -17.08 31.49
N THR A 586 22.09 -17.59 30.28
CA THR A 586 22.68 -16.82 29.19
C THR A 586 21.62 -16.42 28.18
N TYR A 587 21.74 -15.18 27.73
CA TYR A 587 20.88 -14.54 26.76
C TYR A 587 21.74 -14.04 25.61
N ILE A 588 21.55 -14.59 24.42
CA ILE A 588 22.32 -14.21 23.23
C ILE A 588 21.41 -13.37 22.34
N ILE A 589 21.85 -12.15 22.01
CA ILE A 589 21.13 -11.28 21.08
C ILE A 589 21.23 -11.89 19.69
N ASN A 590 20.11 -11.96 18.98
CA ASN A 590 20.11 -12.50 17.63
C ASN A 590 21.03 -11.67 16.71
N PRO A 591 22.12 -12.25 16.18
CA PRO A 591 23.11 -11.51 15.40
C PRO A 591 22.54 -10.96 14.09
N VAL A 592 21.47 -11.56 13.56
CA VAL A 592 20.74 -11.03 12.40
C VAL A 592 20.11 -9.69 12.73
N LEU A 593 19.55 -9.55 13.94
CA LEU A 593 18.92 -8.32 14.40
C LEU A 593 19.93 -7.27 14.88
N ALA A 594 21.11 -7.71 15.36
CA ALA A 594 22.19 -6.79 15.72
C ALA A 594 22.71 -5.95 14.52
N LYS A 595 22.48 -6.43 13.29
CA LYS A 595 22.82 -5.72 12.05
C LYS A 595 21.78 -4.68 11.61
N ILE A 596 20.59 -4.69 12.22
CA ILE A 596 19.51 -3.76 11.86
C ILE A 596 19.82 -2.38 12.41
N ASN A 597 19.82 -1.41 11.50
CA ASN A 597 20.05 0.00 11.79
C ASN A 597 19.00 0.82 11.02
N CYS A 598 18.15 1.54 11.74
CA CYS A 598 17.07 2.33 11.14
C CYS A 598 17.54 3.71 10.65
N GLY A 599 18.83 4.01 10.78
CA GLY A 599 19.38 5.34 10.52
C GLY A 599 18.89 6.38 11.52
N THR A 600 19.25 7.63 11.28
CA THR A 600 18.80 8.76 12.10
C THR A 600 17.26 8.88 12.06
N PRO A 601 16.56 8.97 13.21
CA PRO A 601 15.12 9.19 13.21
C PRO A 601 14.75 10.48 12.49
N LYS A 602 13.65 10.44 11.72
CA LYS A 602 13.10 11.62 11.05
C LYS A 602 12.69 12.68 12.05
N ASP A 603 12.87 13.95 11.70
CA ASP A 603 12.41 15.06 12.52
C ASP A 603 10.87 15.12 12.57
N VAL A 604 10.35 15.51 13.73
CA VAL A 604 8.93 15.85 13.93
C VAL A 604 8.87 17.36 14.10
N VAL A 605 8.05 18.04 13.28
CA VAL A 605 7.99 19.50 13.27
C VAL A 605 7.54 20.01 14.64
N GLY A 606 8.35 20.86 15.25
CA GLY A 606 8.10 21.46 16.57
C GLY A 606 8.60 20.64 17.76
N ALA A 607 9.12 19.43 17.58
CA ALA A 607 9.59 18.59 18.68
C ALA A 607 11.13 18.53 18.78
N SER A 608 11.63 18.45 20.01
CA SER A 608 13.03 18.06 20.28
C SER A 608 13.14 16.54 20.34
N LYS A 609 14.10 15.92 19.63
CA LYS A 609 14.25 14.44 19.60
C LYS A 609 15.45 13.97 20.43
N PHE A 610 15.27 12.88 21.17
CA PHE A 610 16.27 12.27 22.05
C PHE A 610 16.34 10.77 21.81
N TYR A 611 17.53 10.26 21.50
CA TYR A 611 17.81 8.83 21.34
C TYR A 611 19.29 8.54 21.62
N SER A 612 19.59 7.31 22.04
CA SER A 612 20.97 6.89 22.33
C SER A 612 21.63 6.16 21.16
N THR A 613 20.88 5.38 20.38
CA THR A 613 21.39 4.63 19.22
C THR A 613 20.34 4.52 18.11
N THR A 614 20.74 4.07 16.93
CA THR A 614 19.86 3.85 15.77
C THR A 614 19.61 2.37 15.45
N LYS A 615 20.01 1.48 16.36
CA LYS A 615 19.93 0.01 16.17
C LYS A 615 18.55 -0.54 16.49
N TYR A 616 18.29 -1.79 16.11
CA TYR A 616 17.05 -2.50 16.40
C TYR A 616 16.56 -2.30 17.84
N LYS A 617 15.27 -1.99 17.99
CA LYS A 617 14.59 -1.67 19.26
C LYS A 617 15.10 -0.43 20.00
N SER A 618 16.00 0.35 19.41
CA SER A 618 16.26 1.69 19.95
C SER A 618 14.97 2.49 19.93
N GLU A 619 14.76 3.25 20.99
CA GLU A 619 13.64 4.16 21.14
C GLU A 619 14.15 5.59 20.92
N VAL A 620 13.41 6.35 20.14
CA VAL A 620 13.54 7.80 20.09
C VAL A 620 12.31 8.41 20.75
N THR A 621 12.55 9.36 21.65
CA THR A 621 11.51 10.17 22.27
C THR A 621 11.54 11.56 21.66
N TYR A 622 10.40 12.02 21.18
CA TYR A 622 10.20 13.41 20.73
C TYR A 622 9.43 14.15 21.83
N ILE A 623 9.92 15.31 22.25
CA ILE A 623 9.29 16.19 23.22
C ILE A 623 8.74 17.39 22.46
N CYS A 624 7.42 17.47 22.38
CA CYS A 624 6.67 18.56 21.76
C CYS A 624 6.56 19.78 22.69
N PRO A 625 6.18 20.96 22.17
CA PRO A 625 5.77 22.08 22.99
C PRO A 625 4.55 21.66 23.81
N GLY A 626 4.52 21.95 25.11
CA GLY A 626 3.47 21.46 26.02
C GLY A 626 3.78 20.10 26.67
N ASP A 627 5.04 19.64 26.62
CA ASP A 627 5.54 18.41 27.26
C ASP A 627 4.92 17.09 26.77
N GLU A 628 4.20 17.11 25.65
CA GLU A 628 3.72 15.89 24.98
C GLU A 628 4.92 15.06 24.49
N LYS A 629 4.91 13.75 24.77
CA LYS A 629 5.98 12.81 24.41
C LYS A 629 5.52 11.82 23.35
N LEU A 630 6.11 11.91 22.16
CA LEU A 630 5.93 10.90 21.11
C LEU A 630 7.08 9.89 21.16
N LYS A 631 6.80 8.63 20.84
CA LYS A 631 7.81 7.57 20.81
C LYS A 631 7.83 6.88 19.46
N SER A 632 9.03 6.64 18.94
CA SER A 632 9.24 5.77 17.79
C SER A 632 10.30 4.72 18.10
N ILE A 633 10.12 3.51 17.57
CA ILE A 633 10.97 2.35 17.83
C ILE A 633 11.56 1.87 16.51
N CYS A 634 12.86 1.55 16.50
CA CYS A 634 13.50 0.93 15.34
C CYS A 634 13.02 -0.52 15.15
N GLY A 635 12.25 -0.76 14.09
CA GLY A 635 11.61 -2.04 13.77
C GLY A 635 12.51 -3.04 13.04
N LYS A 636 11.99 -4.25 12.81
CA LYS A 636 12.70 -5.34 12.10
C LYS A 636 12.93 -5.05 10.61
N ASP A 637 12.22 -4.08 10.05
CA ASP A 637 12.25 -3.69 8.64
C ASP A 637 13.30 -2.60 8.34
N ASN A 638 14.22 -2.34 9.27
CA ASN A 638 15.18 -1.23 9.23
C ASN A 638 14.49 0.15 9.15
N LYS A 639 13.28 0.29 9.71
CA LYS A 639 12.57 1.57 9.78
C LYS A 639 12.10 1.90 11.19
N TRP A 640 12.07 3.19 11.49
CA TRP A 640 11.41 3.73 12.66
C TRP A 640 9.89 3.57 12.53
N THR A 641 9.20 3.18 13.61
CA THR A 641 7.73 3.15 13.63
C THR A 641 7.17 4.55 13.33
N SER A 642 6.08 4.61 12.56
CA SER A 642 5.49 5.91 12.18
C SER A 642 5.05 6.68 13.42
N VAL A 643 5.44 7.95 13.48
CA VAL A 643 4.94 8.96 14.42
C VAL A 643 4.22 10.04 13.63
N ALA A 644 3.27 10.74 14.26
CA ALA A 644 2.63 11.89 13.64
C ALA A 644 3.70 12.92 13.23
N PRO A 645 3.61 13.51 12.02
CA PRO A 645 4.66 14.39 11.50
C PRO A 645 4.72 15.76 12.23
N ILE A 646 3.69 16.08 13.02
CA ILE A 646 3.48 17.40 13.64
C ILE A 646 2.86 17.18 15.03
N CYS A 647 3.35 17.89 16.05
CA CYS A 647 2.78 17.91 17.40
C CYS A 647 1.36 18.54 17.40
N ASP A 648 0.41 17.97 18.15
CA ASP A 648 -1.00 18.37 18.05
C ASP A 648 -1.26 19.82 18.50
N ASP A 649 -0.46 20.38 19.42
CA ASP A 649 -0.65 21.76 19.91
C ASP A 649 -0.34 22.84 18.84
N THR A 650 0.45 22.52 17.81
CA THR A 650 0.64 23.46 16.69
C THR A 650 -0.58 23.57 15.78
N LYS A 651 -1.53 22.62 15.81
CA LYS A 651 -2.79 22.77 15.07
C LYS A 651 -3.71 23.83 15.69
N ASN A 652 -3.57 24.11 16.98
CA ASN A 652 -4.43 25.04 17.71
C ASN A 652 -3.88 26.48 17.77
N GLN A 653 -2.64 26.72 17.35
CA GLN A 653 -2.06 28.07 17.27
C GLN A 653 -2.45 28.83 16.00
N PHE A 654 -3.07 28.17 15.01
CA PHE A 654 -3.72 28.86 13.89
C PHE A 654 -5.17 29.17 14.24
N MET A 655 -5.36 30.22 15.05
CA MET A 655 -6.67 30.80 15.27
C MET A 655 -7.20 31.32 13.93
N LYS A 656 -8.34 30.77 13.45
CA LYS A 656 -9.09 31.37 12.35
C LYS A 656 -9.51 32.76 12.81
N ILE A 657 -8.87 33.80 12.29
CA ILE A 657 -9.41 35.17 12.35
C ILE A 657 -10.64 35.17 11.44
N LYS A 658 -11.80 34.87 12.02
CA LYS A 658 -13.07 35.35 11.49
C LYS A 658 -13.32 36.69 12.18
N ASP A 659 -13.45 37.73 11.37
CA ASP A 659 -14.00 39.04 11.72
C ASP A 659 -13.10 40.02 12.51
N ALA A 660 -11.87 40.25 12.02
CA ALA A 660 -11.18 41.52 12.33
C ALA A 660 -11.64 42.60 11.34
N PHE A 661 -12.64 43.39 11.72
CA PHE A 661 -12.95 44.68 11.09
C PHE A 661 -11.79 45.64 11.37
N LEU A 662 -11.03 46.00 10.34
CA LEU A 662 -10.13 47.15 10.38
C LEU A 662 -10.97 48.41 10.19
N ASP A 663 -11.14 49.16 11.26
CA ASP A 663 -11.81 50.45 11.29
C ASP A 663 -10.91 51.49 10.59
N TRP A 664 -11.13 51.69 9.29
CA TRP A 664 -10.43 52.70 8.50
C TRP A 664 -11.21 54.01 8.58
N LYS A 665 -10.70 54.97 9.36
CA LYS A 665 -11.11 56.38 9.23
C LYS A 665 -10.22 57.07 8.18
N PRO A 666 -10.81 57.73 7.15
CA PRO A 666 -10.04 58.56 6.24
C PRO A 666 -9.67 59.89 6.91
N VAL A 667 -8.42 60.34 6.67
CA VAL A 667 -7.97 61.72 6.85
C VAL A 667 -7.86 62.35 5.47
#